data_AF-A0A7W1D8U2-F1
#
_entry.id   AF-A0A7W1D8U2-F1
#
_cell.length_a   1.000
_cell.length_b   1.000
_cell.length_c   1.000
_cell.angle_alpha   90.00
_cell.angle_beta   90.00
_cell.angle_gamma   90.00
#
_symmetry.space_group_name_H-M   'P 1'
#
loop_
_entity.id
_entity.type
_entity.pdbx_description
1 polymer ?
#
loop_
_entity_poly.entity_id
_entity_poly.type
_entity_poly.pdbx_seq_one_letter_code
_entity_poly.pdbx_strand_id
1 'polypeptide(L)'
;MKIENEMKTEKTAKFSLSKRHLIFFLVLFGLIVFAVVRSSIATRLDSFTIDEAYHIGAGAAYVQTGDFRLNPEHPPLVKLWTGAFVSSFGYQLSPYRTLQDKADERKFVEEDIYLNNDPDLIQSRARTAMFALNGLLLFLFAVATRRVFGDVIALAATAFLVIDPTVAAHLPVVMTDLPVALLSTTAVLFALAAFRSWRTIDLIFAALALGLALSAKHSAVITMAAIAIIGIVMAIFLARNAGIVVRLRRVGLVAAVLIGAMIVLWSFYLFRFSESPVTSEEQFNRSLAEKISDVNSPRYRAGLNMMARGHLFPRAYTWGMADTIRAGAEGRARSVFAFGNRYKKAPFYFFPGVIAVKLPLGLLLLTVIGAVLLIARKIPREFIAPLCGVIGLAVLFLIVLSTGSSYAGIRHALPIIPPLALLASLAIYKAVESKSYLLRGAVAAALIAALISAIPVLRPWEYYNETVGGTPNAYLYFSDEGIDISLRAKELTEYYNENLRTAGEIPFILYPMRQAERKGRGLDWVGKNLERDAEKLDSEMLSGTVIMGARQVRSKPAFREATPIARFGNLFVFRGVFHDPDTKVLRLANRANNKIYSAEPDIEGAIKLLSEAVALDPKKYHNAVELGNQYLKLGKREDALRAYQIAKENAPASDAISELLTRQIERVEAEPLEQISPLRNPKVE
;
A
#
# COMPACT_ATOMS: atom_id res chain seq x y z
N MET A 1 -54.72 21.75 -34.59
CA MET A 1 -53.76 22.86 -34.37
C MET A 1 -53.50 23.19 -32.89
N LYS A 2 -54.45 23.05 -31.95
CA LYS A 2 -54.21 23.28 -30.51
C LYS A 2 -53.49 22.13 -29.78
N ILE A 3 -53.71 20.89 -30.22
CA ILE A 3 -53.09 19.68 -29.64
C ILE A 3 -51.62 19.50 -30.08
N GLU A 4 -51.24 20.02 -31.25
CA GLU A 4 -49.86 19.98 -31.76
C GLU A 4 -48.91 20.96 -31.07
N ASN A 5 -49.45 22.08 -30.55
CA ASN A 5 -48.65 23.04 -29.78
C ASN A 5 -48.42 22.56 -28.36
N GLU A 6 -49.38 21.89 -27.72
CA GLU A 6 -49.20 21.31 -26.38
C GLU A 6 -48.18 20.15 -26.38
N MET A 7 -48.19 19.30 -27.42
CA MET A 7 -47.18 18.25 -27.61
C MET A 7 -45.76 18.77 -27.92
N LYS A 8 -45.61 19.99 -28.44
CA LYS A 8 -44.29 20.63 -28.66
C LYS A 8 -43.74 21.31 -27.40
N THR A 9 -44.60 21.87 -26.55
CA THR A 9 -44.19 22.40 -25.23
C THR A 9 -43.83 21.32 -24.22
N GLU A 10 -44.44 20.13 -24.30
CA GLU A 10 -44.11 19.03 -23.39
C GLU A 10 -42.81 18.29 -23.79
N LYS A 11 -42.41 18.36 -25.06
CA LYS A 11 -41.12 17.81 -25.55
C LYS A 11 -39.92 18.73 -25.31
N THR A 12 -40.13 20.02 -25.01
CA THR A 12 -39.05 20.99 -24.73
C THR A 12 -38.74 21.15 -23.22
N ALA A 13 -39.50 20.50 -22.34
CA ALA A 13 -39.20 20.40 -20.90
C ALA A 13 -38.21 19.27 -20.54
N LYS A 14 -37.59 18.61 -21.53
CA LYS A 14 -36.59 17.56 -21.33
C LYS A 14 -35.18 18.16 -21.43
N PHE A 15 -34.44 18.10 -20.32
CA PHE A 15 -32.99 18.35 -20.17
C PHE A 15 -32.46 19.80 -19.98
N SER A 16 -33.18 20.73 -19.33
CA SER A 16 -32.46 21.84 -18.68
C SER A 16 -31.92 21.37 -17.32
N LEU A 17 -30.64 20.94 -17.26
CA LEU A 17 -29.95 20.84 -15.96
C LEU A 17 -30.09 22.20 -15.26
N SER A 18 -30.69 22.23 -14.07
CA SER A 18 -30.77 23.50 -13.32
C SER A 18 -29.36 24.10 -13.20
N LYS A 19 -29.24 25.43 -13.37
CA LYS A 19 -27.96 26.16 -13.38
C LYS A 19 -27.05 25.77 -12.20
N ARG A 20 -27.63 25.51 -11.03
CA ARG A 20 -26.93 25.02 -9.83
C ARG A 20 -26.28 23.64 -9.99
N HIS A 21 -26.96 22.69 -10.63
CA HIS A 21 -26.39 21.36 -10.88
C HIS A 21 -25.22 21.43 -11.87
N LEU A 22 -25.36 22.25 -12.92
CA LEU A 22 -24.28 22.47 -13.87
C LEU A 22 -23.06 23.10 -13.19
N ILE A 23 -23.25 24.14 -12.37
CA ILE A 23 -22.15 24.78 -11.61
C ILE A 23 -21.44 23.78 -10.72
N PHE A 24 -22.18 22.93 -9.99
CA PHE A 24 -21.58 21.90 -9.14
C PHE A 24 -20.63 20.99 -9.94
N PHE A 25 -21.10 20.44 -11.06
CA PHE A 25 -20.30 19.51 -11.87
C PHE A 25 -19.12 20.21 -12.57
N LEU A 26 -19.26 21.47 -12.97
CA LEU A 26 -18.15 22.27 -13.51
C LEU A 26 -17.06 22.52 -12.46
N VAL A 27 -17.44 22.90 -11.23
CA VAL A 27 -16.47 23.10 -10.14
C VAL A 27 -15.81 21.78 -9.75
N LEU A 28 -16.59 20.70 -9.65
CA LEU A 28 -16.06 19.36 -9.37
C LEU A 28 -15.07 18.90 -10.45
N PHE A 29 -15.42 19.08 -11.73
CA PHE A 29 -14.53 18.77 -12.84
C PHE A 29 -13.24 19.60 -12.77
N GLY A 30 -13.35 20.91 -12.51
CA GLY A 30 -12.20 21.79 -12.29
C GLY A 30 -11.29 21.34 -11.16
N LEU A 31 -11.86 20.90 -10.02
CA LEU A 31 -11.10 20.34 -8.90
C LEU A 31 -10.35 19.06 -9.28
N ILE A 32 -10.99 18.14 -10.01
CA ILE A 32 -10.36 16.87 -10.44
C ILE A 32 -9.25 17.14 -11.46
N VAL A 33 -9.48 18.01 -12.44
CA VAL A 33 -8.45 18.43 -13.40
C VAL A 33 -7.28 19.09 -12.68
N PHE A 34 -7.55 19.99 -11.74
CA PHE A 34 -6.50 20.59 -10.92
C PHE A 34 -5.72 19.54 -10.12
N ALA A 35 -6.39 18.54 -9.54
CA ALA A 35 -5.74 17.45 -8.81
C ALA A 35 -4.76 16.67 -9.70
N VAL A 36 -5.21 16.30 -10.90
CA VAL A 36 -4.40 15.56 -11.88
C VAL A 36 -3.22 16.40 -12.35
N VAL A 37 -3.44 17.66 -12.74
CA VAL A 37 -2.38 18.55 -13.23
C VAL A 37 -1.35 18.83 -12.13
N ARG A 38 -1.80 19.16 -10.92
CA ARG A 38 -0.91 19.38 -9.77
C ARG A 38 -0.08 18.13 -9.49
N SER A 39 -0.73 16.97 -9.39
CA SER A 39 -0.04 15.72 -9.06
C SER A 39 0.94 15.32 -10.17
N SER A 40 0.58 15.46 -11.45
CA SER A 40 1.50 15.15 -12.56
C SER A 40 2.75 16.03 -12.51
N ILE A 41 2.59 17.33 -12.26
CA ILE A 41 3.71 18.26 -12.09
C ILE A 41 4.54 17.88 -10.86
N ALA A 42 3.90 17.60 -9.73
CA ALA A 42 4.58 17.35 -8.46
C ALA A 42 5.32 16.01 -8.40
N THR A 43 4.89 15.02 -9.18
CA THR A 43 5.45 13.65 -9.25
C THR A 43 6.24 13.38 -10.52
N ARG A 44 6.47 14.39 -11.38
CA ARG A 44 7.14 14.23 -12.68
C ARG A 44 8.54 13.63 -12.59
N LEU A 45 9.21 13.82 -11.46
CA LEU A 45 10.58 13.36 -11.21
C LEU A 45 10.63 11.95 -10.57
N ASP A 46 9.49 11.43 -10.11
CA ASP A 46 9.43 10.15 -9.43
C ASP A 46 9.72 8.99 -10.41
N SER A 47 10.51 8.00 -9.98
CA SER A 47 10.64 6.70 -10.66
C SER A 47 9.52 5.74 -10.23
N PHE A 48 9.60 4.47 -10.61
CA PHE A 48 8.70 3.47 -10.03
C PHE A 48 8.95 3.37 -8.54
N THR A 49 7.89 3.17 -7.77
CA THR A 49 8.03 2.64 -6.42
C THR A 49 8.52 1.20 -6.50
N ILE A 50 8.94 0.68 -5.35
CA ILE A 50 9.37 -0.72 -5.24
C ILE A 50 8.31 -1.71 -5.78
N ASP A 51 7.01 -1.46 -5.59
CA ASP A 51 5.92 -2.41 -5.89
C ASP A 51 5.24 -2.18 -7.26
N GLU A 52 5.40 -1.02 -7.88
CA GLU A 52 4.65 -0.67 -9.10
C GLU A 52 4.95 -1.62 -10.26
N ALA A 53 6.23 -1.94 -10.47
CA ALA A 53 6.63 -2.88 -11.51
C ALA A 53 5.87 -4.21 -11.35
N TYR A 54 5.83 -4.73 -10.11
CA TYR A 54 5.18 -6.00 -9.81
C TYR A 54 3.67 -5.97 -10.10
N HIS A 55 2.97 -4.90 -9.71
CA HIS A 55 1.54 -4.73 -10.00
C HIS A 55 1.23 -4.55 -11.48
N ILE A 56 2.06 -3.78 -12.20
CA ILE A 56 1.88 -3.51 -13.62
C ILE A 56 2.05 -4.80 -14.43
N GLY A 57 3.15 -5.54 -14.22
CA GLY A 57 3.39 -6.76 -14.98
C GLY A 57 2.39 -7.87 -14.65
N ALA A 58 1.99 -8.02 -13.38
CA ALA A 58 0.89 -8.90 -13.01
C ALA A 58 -0.42 -8.49 -13.71
N GLY A 59 -0.76 -7.20 -13.71
CA GLY A 59 -1.93 -6.68 -14.39
C GLY A 59 -1.94 -6.91 -15.90
N ALA A 60 -0.80 -6.68 -16.55
CA ALA A 60 -0.63 -6.96 -17.98
C ALA A 60 -0.85 -8.44 -18.27
N ALA A 61 -0.28 -9.33 -17.45
CA ALA A 61 -0.48 -10.76 -17.57
C ALA A 61 -1.95 -11.18 -17.38
N TYR A 62 -2.63 -10.64 -16.37
CA TYR A 62 -4.05 -10.93 -16.13
C TYR A 62 -4.92 -10.57 -17.34
N VAL A 63 -4.64 -9.44 -17.99
CA VAL A 63 -5.41 -8.98 -19.16
C VAL A 63 -5.07 -9.79 -20.40
N GLN A 64 -3.80 -10.10 -20.63
CA GLN A 64 -3.37 -10.79 -21.85
C GLN A 64 -3.70 -12.29 -21.84
N THR A 65 -3.63 -12.94 -20.69
CA THR A 65 -3.80 -14.41 -20.60
C THR A 65 -5.01 -14.83 -19.78
N GLY A 66 -5.59 -13.94 -19.00
CA GLY A 66 -6.61 -14.29 -18.01
C GLY A 66 -6.04 -15.05 -16.82
N ASP A 67 -4.73 -15.14 -16.62
CA ASP A 67 -4.09 -15.93 -15.54
C ASP A 67 -3.74 -15.05 -14.33
N PHE A 68 -4.27 -15.38 -13.14
CA PHE A 68 -4.13 -14.61 -11.91
C PHE A 68 -3.01 -15.10 -10.97
N ARG A 69 -2.06 -15.93 -11.45
CA ARG A 69 -1.01 -16.52 -10.61
C ARG A 69 0.05 -15.52 -10.15
N LEU A 70 0.35 -14.47 -10.93
CA LEU A 70 1.36 -13.46 -10.59
C LEU A 70 0.82 -12.47 -9.58
N ASN A 71 1.56 -12.18 -8.53
CA ASN A 71 1.21 -11.30 -7.44
C ASN A 71 -0.23 -11.50 -6.89
N PRO A 72 -0.66 -12.70 -6.46
CA PRO A 72 -2.03 -12.87 -5.98
C PRO A 72 -2.30 -12.16 -4.64
N GLU A 73 -1.27 -11.59 -3.99
CA GLU A 73 -1.33 -10.86 -2.71
C GLU A 73 -2.39 -9.75 -2.63
N HIS A 74 -2.70 -9.14 -3.77
CA HIS A 74 -3.61 -8.01 -3.83
C HIS A 74 -4.73 -8.26 -4.86
N PRO A 75 -5.99 -7.92 -4.50
CA PRO A 75 -7.12 -7.97 -5.42
C PRO A 75 -6.89 -7.21 -6.73
N PRO A 76 -7.56 -7.61 -7.84
CA PRO A 76 -7.06 -7.34 -9.17
C PRO A 76 -7.55 -6.03 -9.78
N LEU A 77 -8.46 -5.25 -9.15
CA LEU A 77 -9.07 -4.06 -9.78
C LEU A 77 -8.03 -3.10 -10.35
N VAL A 78 -7.05 -2.71 -9.52
CA VAL A 78 -6.02 -1.73 -9.91
C VAL A 78 -5.09 -2.31 -10.98
N LYS A 79 -4.78 -3.61 -10.86
CA LYS A 79 -3.91 -4.33 -11.78
C LYS A 79 -4.56 -4.51 -13.14
N LEU A 80 -5.82 -4.96 -13.19
CA LEU A 80 -6.59 -5.10 -14.43
C LEU A 80 -6.80 -3.76 -15.12
N TRP A 81 -7.13 -2.71 -14.36
CA TRP A 81 -7.26 -1.36 -14.92
C TRP A 81 -5.96 -0.87 -15.57
N THR A 82 -4.86 -0.94 -14.83
CA THR A 82 -3.56 -0.48 -15.31
C THR A 82 -3.01 -1.37 -16.42
N GLY A 83 -3.15 -2.69 -16.26
CA GLY A 83 -2.75 -3.71 -17.22
C GLY A 83 -3.50 -3.60 -18.54
N ALA A 84 -4.80 -3.27 -18.52
CA ALA A 84 -5.58 -3.05 -19.74
C ALA A 84 -5.04 -1.88 -20.54
N PHE A 85 -4.70 -0.79 -19.84
CA PHE A 85 -4.12 0.38 -20.47
C PHE A 85 -2.72 0.06 -21.01
N VAL A 86 -1.81 -0.45 -20.18
CA VAL A 86 -0.41 -0.74 -20.56
C VAL A 86 -0.33 -1.78 -21.68
N SER A 87 -1.11 -2.86 -21.63
CA SER A 87 -1.17 -3.89 -22.69
C SER A 87 -1.66 -3.34 -24.02
N SER A 88 -2.58 -2.35 -24.02
CA SER A 88 -3.03 -1.70 -25.26
C SER A 88 -1.94 -0.91 -25.99
N PHE A 89 -0.80 -0.66 -25.34
CA PHE A 89 0.39 -0.01 -25.91
C PHE A 89 1.56 -0.98 -26.13
N GLY A 90 1.30 -2.29 -26.23
CA GLY A 90 2.30 -3.26 -26.67
C GLY A 90 3.23 -3.78 -25.57
N TYR A 91 2.75 -3.92 -24.33
CA TYR A 91 3.50 -4.58 -23.27
C TYR A 91 3.88 -6.01 -23.65
N GLN A 92 5.17 -6.32 -23.64
CA GLN A 92 5.72 -7.64 -23.92
C GLN A 92 5.77 -8.46 -22.64
N LEU A 93 4.93 -9.49 -22.55
CA LEU A 93 4.92 -10.45 -21.46
C LEU A 93 5.81 -11.63 -21.82
N SER A 94 6.77 -11.97 -20.96
CA SER A 94 7.58 -13.19 -21.16
C SER A 94 6.73 -14.45 -20.99
N PRO A 95 7.07 -15.55 -21.69
CA PRO A 95 6.44 -16.84 -21.45
C PRO A 95 6.59 -17.28 -19.99
N TYR A 96 5.51 -17.83 -19.43
CA TYR A 96 5.55 -18.36 -18.07
C TYR A 96 6.57 -19.49 -17.94
N ARG A 97 7.31 -19.46 -16.84
CA ARG A 97 8.14 -20.56 -16.34
C ARG A 97 7.70 -20.93 -14.93
N THR A 98 8.19 -22.05 -14.42
CA THR A 98 8.01 -22.39 -13.00
C THR A 98 8.65 -21.32 -12.12
N LEU A 99 7.88 -20.78 -11.20
CA LEU A 99 8.29 -19.76 -10.23
C LEU A 99 8.49 -20.44 -8.88
N GLN A 100 9.69 -20.31 -8.32
CA GLN A 100 10.07 -21.06 -7.12
C GLN A 100 9.57 -20.41 -5.82
N ASP A 101 9.57 -19.08 -5.78
CA ASP A 101 9.14 -18.30 -4.63
C ASP A 101 8.74 -16.87 -5.03
N LYS A 102 8.46 -16.06 -4.01
CA LYS A 102 8.08 -14.64 -4.17
C LYS A 102 9.21 -13.77 -4.72
N ALA A 103 10.47 -14.05 -4.40
CA ALA A 103 11.60 -13.28 -4.90
C ALA A 103 11.84 -13.58 -6.39
N ASP A 104 11.72 -14.84 -6.79
CA ASP A 104 11.79 -15.30 -8.17
C ASP A 104 10.64 -14.76 -9.02
N GLU A 105 9.41 -14.81 -8.51
CA GLU A 105 8.25 -14.19 -9.17
C GLU A 105 8.43 -12.67 -9.36
N ARG A 106 8.89 -11.98 -8.32
CA ARG A 106 9.15 -10.54 -8.42
C ARG A 106 10.25 -10.24 -9.43
N LYS A 107 11.32 -11.04 -9.46
CA LYS A 107 12.40 -10.92 -10.43
C LYS A 107 11.88 -11.10 -11.86
N PHE A 108 11.04 -12.11 -12.11
CA PHE A 108 10.42 -12.34 -13.42
C PHE A 108 9.70 -11.08 -13.92
N VAL A 109 8.84 -10.48 -13.10
CA VAL A 109 8.09 -9.28 -13.49
C VAL A 109 8.99 -8.04 -13.63
N GLU A 110 9.98 -7.89 -12.75
CA GLU A 110 10.94 -6.77 -12.82
C GLU A 110 11.82 -6.87 -14.07
N GLU A 111 12.26 -8.06 -14.48
CA GLU A 111 13.03 -8.25 -15.72
C GLU A 111 12.18 -7.93 -16.95
N ASP A 112 10.90 -8.32 -16.98
CA ASP A 112 10.00 -7.93 -18.06
C ASP A 112 9.90 -6.42 -18.21
N ILE A 113 9.70 -5.69 -17.11
CA ILE A 113 9.51 -4.24 -17.17
C ILE A 113 10.80 -3.50 -17.52
N TYR A 114 11.92 -3.86 -16.89
CA TYR A 114 13.14 -3.07 -16.99
C TYR A 114 14.09 -3.52 -18.12
N LEU A 115 13.97 -4.75 -18.61
CA LEU A 115 14.88 -5.30 -19.62
C LEU A 115 14.18 -5.62 -20.94
N ASN A 116 12.94 -6.11 -20.90
CA ASN A 116 12.22 -6.53 -22.11
C ASN A 116 11.26 -5.46 -22.64
N ASN A 117 11.04 -4.39 -21.89
CA ASN A 117 10.17 -3.28 -22.27
C ASN A 117 10.85 -1.93 -22.00
N ASP A 118 10.24 -0.84 -22.47
CA ASP A 118 10.59 0.52 -22.09
C ASP A 118 9.92 0.89 -20.74
N PRO A 119 10.68 0.94 -19.62
CA PRO A 119 10.11 1.19 -18.31
C PRO A 119 9.55 2.60 -18.17
N ASP A 120 10.11 3.60 -18.87
CA ASP A 120 9.65 4.99 -18.78
C ASP A 120 8.36 5.20 -19.59
N LEU A 121 8.24 4.56 -20.75
CA LEU A 121 7.00 4.51 -21.51
C LEU A 121 5.90 3.80 -20.71
N ILE A 122 6.17 2.59 -20.18
CA ILE A 122 5.24 1.84 -19.34
C ILE A 122 4.78 2.71 -18.16
N GLN A 123 5.72 3.34 -17.46
CA GLN A 123 5.37 4.21 -16.34
C GLN A 123 4.43 5.33 -16.76
N SER A 124 4.71 6.03 -17.86
CA SER A 124 3.87 7.12 -18.35
C SER A 124 2.44 6.65 -18.64
N ARG A 125 2.28 5.46 -19.24
CA ARG A 125 0.96 4.86 -19.53
C ARG A 125 0.26 4.42 -18.25
N ALA A 126 0.97 3.77 -17.34
CA ALA A 126 0.44 3.35 -16.06
C ALA A 126 -0.04 4.54 -15.20
N ARG A 127 0.73 5.64 -15.16
CA ARG A 127 0.33 6.87 -14.45
C ARG A 127 -0.90 7.52 -15.07
N THR A 128 -0.99 7.55 -16.40
CA THR A 128 -2.18 8.04 -17.11
C THR A 128 -3.42 7.23 -16.72
N ALA A 129 -3.29 5.90 -16.68
CA ALA A 129 -4.36 5.01 -16.22
C ALA A 129 -4.76 5.31 -14.77
N MET A 130 -3.79 5.47 -13.86
CA MET A 130 -4.07 5.76 -12.46
C MET A 130 -4.69 7.14 -12.24
N PHE A 131 -4.29 8.17 -12.97
CA PHE A 131 -4.95 9.47 -12.94
C PHE A 131 -6.41 9.38 -13.37
N ALA A 132 -6.71 8.61 -14.43
CA ALA A 132 -8.08 8.38 -14.87
C ALA A 132 -8.90 7.62 -13.82
N LEU A 133 -8.35 6.53 -13.26
CA LEU A 133 -9.02 5.74 -12.22
C LEU A 133 -9.30 6.60 -10.98
N ASN A 134 -8.27 7.19 -10.40
CA ASN A 134 -8.41 7.94 -9.15
C ASN A 134 -9.22 9.23 -9.35
N GLY A 135 -9.16 9.87 -10.53
CA GLY A 135 -10.04 10.96 -10.90
C GLY A 135 -11.53 10.53 -10.93
N LEU A 136 -11.82 9.36 -11.49
CA LEU A 136 -13.16 8.76 -11.44
C LEU A 136 -13.58 8.43 -10.01
N LEU A 137 -12.68 7.87 -9.18
CA LEU A 137 -12.99 7.56 -7.79
C LEU A 137 -13.26 8.82 -6.95
N LEU A 138 -12.53 9.93 -7.19
CA LEU A 138 -12.81 11.23 -6.59
C LEU A 138 -14.18 11.77 -7.03
N PHE A 139 -14.54 11.62 -8.30
CA PHE A 139 -15.87 11.98 -8.80
C PHE A 139 -16.96 11.16 -8.09
N LEU A 140 -16.81 9.84 -7.99
CA LEU A 140 -17.76 8.98 -7.29
C LEU A 140 -17.89 9.33 -5.81
N PHE A 141 -16.78 9.61 -5.14
CA PHE A 141 -16.75 10.11 -3.77
C PHE A 141 -17.54 11.41 -3.62
N ALA A 142 -17.34 12.38 -4.51
CA ALA A 142 -18.06 13.66 -4.49
C ALA A 142 -19.56 13.46 -4.73
N VAL A 143 -19.96 12.59 -5.65
CA VAL A 143 -21.36 12.26 -5.92
C VAL A 143 -22.01 11.57 -4.71
N ALA A 144 -21.35 10.60 -4.09
CA ALA A 144 -21.83 9.94 -2.89
C ALA A 144 -21.98 10.93 -1.73
N THR A 145 -20.98 11.80 -1.55
CA THR A 145 -21.00 12.86 -0.52
C THR A 145 -22.15 13.83 -0.76
N ARG A 146 -22.34 14.28 -2.01
CA ARG A 146 -23.41 15.20 -2.39
C ARG A 146 -24.80 14.63 -2.08
N ARG A 147 -25.00 13.33 -2.34
CA ARG A 147 -26.27 12.65 -2.03
C ARG A 147 -26.60 12.62 -0.54
N VAL A 148 -25.59 12.62 0.33
CA VAL A 148 -25.77 12.53 1.78
C VAL A 148 -25.78 13.89 2.47
N PHE A 149 -24.94 14.82 2.01
CA PHE A 149 -24.65 16.09 2.70
C PHE A 149 -24.84 17.35 1.84
N GLY A 150 -25.13 17.20 0.55
CA GLY A 150 -25.32 18.33 -0.36
C GLY A 150 -24.03 18.90 -0.98
N ASP A 151 -24.21 19.95 -1.79
CA ASP A 151 -23.17 20.47 -2.70
C ASP A 151 -21.93 21.00 -1.97
N VAL A 152 -22.12 21.78 -0.90
CA VAL A 152 -21.02 22.48 -0.20
C VAL A 152 -20.07 21.48 0.45
N ILE A 153 -20.60 20.50 1.18
CA ILE A 153 -19.80 19.46 1.84
C ILE A 153 -19.06 18.61 0.80
N ALA A 154 -19.72 18.25 -0.30
CA ALA A 154 -19.10 17.46 -1.37
C ALA A 154 -17.92 18.18 -2.03
N LEU A 155 -18.09 19.46 -2.40
CA LEU A 155 -17.00 20.24 -3.01
C LEU A 155 -15.88 20.52 -2.01
N ALA A 156 -16.22 20.86 -0.76
CA ALA A 156 -15.24 21.13 0.30
C ALA A 156 -14.41 19.89 0.68
N ALA A 157 -15.04 18.73 0.82
CA ALA A 157 -14.33 17.48 1.10
C ALA A 157 -13.46 17.04 -0.08
N THR A 158 -13.93 17.24 -1.31
CA THR A 158 -13.11 16.98 -2.51
C THR A 158 -11.92 17.93 -2.57
N ALA A 159 -12.12 19.22 -2.31
CA ALA A 159 -11.04 20.21 -2.26
C ALA A 159 -9.98 19.85 -1.20
N PHE A 160 -10.38 19.38 -0.03
CA PHE A 160 -9.46 18.85 0.98
C PHE A 160 -8.57 17.74 0.41
N LEU A 161 -9.18 16.72 -0.23
CA LEU A 161 -8.44 15.60 -0.81
C LEU A 161 -7.51 16.05 -1.94
N VAL A 162 -7.91 17.05 -2.71
CA VAL A 162 -7.10 17.59 -3.80
C VAL A 162 -5.91 18.44 -3.31
N ILE A 163 -6.04 19.09 -2.15
CA ILE A 163 -4.95 19.85 -1.50
C ILE A 163 -3.97 18.92 -0.77
N ASP A 164 -4.47 17.83 -0.18
CA ASP A 164 -3.66 16.90 0.60
C ASP A 164 -2.46 16.34 -0.20
N PRO A 165 -1.20 16.51 0.28
CA PRO A 165 -0.02 15.93 -0.34
C PRO A 165 -0.06 14.41 -0.41
N THR A 166 -0.63 13.74 0.60
CA THR A 166 -0.68 12.27 0.62
C THR A 166 -1.51 11.75 -0.55
N VAL A 167 -2.71 12.29 -0.77
CA VAL A 167 -3.55 11.96 -1.94
C VAL A 167 -2.84 12.32 -3.24
N ALA A 168 -2.24 13.52 -3.34
CA ALA A 168 -1.51 13.93 -4.54
C ALA A 168 -0.35 12.99 -4.88
N ALA A 169 0.33 12.42 -3.88
CA ALA A 169 1.41 11.45 -4.06
C ALA A 169 0.92 10.08 -4.56
N HIS A 170 -0.31 9.69 -4.20
CA HIS A 170 -0.86 8.37 -4.54
C HIS A 170 -1.74 8.41 -5.82
N LEU A 171 -2.07 9.58 -6.34
CA LEU A 171 -2.85 9.74 -7.58
C LEU A 171 -2.25 9.01 -8.80
N PRO A 172 -0.94 9.06 -9.07
CA PRO A 172 -0.35 8.42 -10.25
C PRO A 172 0.16 7.00 -10.00
N VAL A 173 0.34 6.62 -8.73
CA VAL A 173 1.09 5.41 -8.36
C VAL A 173 0.20 4.17 -8.50
N VAL A 174 0.71 3.11 -9.12
CA VAL A 174 0.00 1.83 -9.28
C VAL A 174 -0.03 1.07 -7.96
N MET A 175 -0.89 1.51 -7.06
CA MET A 175 -1.10 0.94 -5.72
C MET A 175 -2.59 0.87 -5.38
N THR A 176 -2.90 0.01 -4.41
CA THR A 176 -4.28 -0.25 -3.96
C THR A 176 -4.73 0.68 -2.83
N ASP A 177 -3.80 1.45 -2.25
CA ASP A 177 -4.00 2.27 -1.05
C ASP A 177 -5.02 3.39 -1.26
N LEU A 178 -4.85 4.24 -2.27
CA LEU A 178 -5.77 5.35 -2.55
C LEU A 178 -7.13 4.85 -3.10
N PRO A 179 -7.15 3.86 -4.03
CA PRO A 179 -8.41 3.26 -4.46
C PRO A 179 -9.25 2.71 -3.31
N VAL A 180 -8.68 1.94 -2.39
CA VAL A 180 -9.45 1.43 -1.24
C VAL A 180 -9.89 2.57 -0.32
N ALA A 181 -9.07 3.60 -0.10
CA ALA A 181 -9.44 4.72 0.76
C ALA A 181 -10.69 5.45 0.24
N LEU A 182 -10.70 5.80 -1.05
CA LEU A 182 -11.82 6.48 -1.71
C LEU A 182 -13.05 5.57 -1.77
N LEU A 183 -12.88 4.32 -2.20
CA LEU A 183 -13.98 3.37 -2.35
C LEU A 183 -14.62 2.98 -1.02
N SER A 184 -13.84 2.81 0.06
CA SER A 184 -14.37 2.46 1.37
C SER A 184 -15.33 3.51 1.91
N THR A 185 -14.95 4.79 1.84
CA THR A 185 -15.82 5.89 2.27
C THR A 185 -16.99 6.08 1.33
N THR A 186 -16.77 5.99 0.02
CA THR A 186 -17.82 6.07 -1.00
C THR A 186 -18.88 4.98 -0.81
N ALA A 187 -18.46 3.74 -0.53
CA ALA A 187 -19.34 2.61 -0.28
C ALA A 187 -20.19 2.82 0.99
N VAL A 188 -19.59 3.32 2.08
CA VAL A 188 -20.35 3.66 3.29
C VAL A 188 -21.34 4.79 3.03
N LEU A 189 -20.99 5.83 2.27
CA LEU A 189 -21.89 6.92 1.91
C LEU A 189 -23.08 6.44 1.06
N PHE A 190 -22.84 5.58 0.06
CA PHE A 190 -23.94 4.98 -0.71
C PHE A 190 -24.78 4.02 0.13
N ALA A 191 -24.17 3.23 1.02
CA ALA A 191 -24.91 2.37 1.95
C ALA A 191 -25.80 3.18 2.91
N LEU A 192 -25.30 4.29 3.45
CA LEU A 192 -26.08 5.20 4.28
C LEU A 192 -27.26 5.80 3.51
N ALA A 193 -27.05 6.22 2.26
CA ALA A 193 -28.15 6.68 1.39
C ALA A 193 -29.16 5.55 1.13
N ALA A 194 -28.67 4.34 0.84
CA ALA A 194 -29.48 3.17 0.52
C ALA A 194 -30.32 2.67 1.69
N PHE A 195 -29.77 2.63 2.91
CA PHE A 195 -30.49 2.18 4.09
C PHE A 195 -31.40 3.25 4.71
N ARG A 196 -31.29 4.50 4.25
CA ARG A 196 -32.28 5.56 4.52
C ARG A 196 -33.48 5.44 3.61
N SER A 197 -33.24 5.24 2.31
CA SER A 197 -34.29 5.27 1.28
C SER A 197 -34.91 3.89 1.00
N TRP A 198 -34.15 2.82 1.21
CA TRP A 198 -34.43 1.43 0.80
C TRP A 198 -34.77 1.28 -0.69
N ARG A 199 -34.34 2.22 -1.54
CA ARG A 199 -34.57 2.17 -2.98
C ARG A 199 -33.57 1.22 -3.65
N THR A 200 -34.06 0.42 -4.59
CA THR A 200 -33.25 -0.57 -5.33
C THR A 200 -32.01 0.06 -5.96
N ILE A 201 -32.14 1.24 -6.59
CA ILE A 201 -31.00 1.90 -7.24
C ILE A 201 -29.90 2.30 -6.26
N ASP A 202 -30.26 2.72 -5.04
CA ASP A 202 -29.28 3.10 -4.02
C ASP A 202 -28.58 1.84 -3.46
N LEU A 203 -29.33 0.75 -3.29
CA LEU A 203 -28.77 -0.56 -2.89
C LEU A 203 -27.79 -1.09 -3.94
N ILE A 204 -28.09 -0.91 -5.24
CA ILE A 204 -27.17 -1.26 -6.34
C ILE A 204 -25.89 -0.43 -6.24
N PHE A 205 -25.97 0.89 -6.06
CA PHE A 205 -24.77 1.72 -5.89
C PHE A 205 -23.93 1.31 -4.68
N ALA A 206 -24.57 0.94 -3.56
CA ALA A 206 -23.86 0.44 -2.38
C ALA A 206 -23.15 -0.90 -2.67
N ALA A 207 -23.83 -1.84 -3.35
CA ALA A 207 -23.26 -3.13 -3.71
C ALA A 207 -22.08 -2.97 -4.70
N LEU A 208 -22.23 -2.14 -5.73
CA LEU A 208 -21.17 -1.85 -6.70
C LEU A 208 -19.95 -1.22 -6.03
N ALA A 209 -20.13 -0.19 -5.20
CA ALA A 209 -19.01 0.49 -4.55
C ALA A 209 -18.29 -0.42 -3.54
N LEU A 210 -19.03 -1.23 -2.77
CA LEU A 210 -18.42 -2.21 -1.86
C LEU A 210 -17.69 -3.32 -2.61
N GLY A 211 -18.28 -3.85 -3.69
CA GLY A 211 -17.65 -4.85 -4.53
C GLY A 211 -16.35 -4.34 -5.15
N LEU A 212 -16.35 -3.12 -5.69
CA LEU A 212 -15.14 -2.45 -6.19
C LEU A 212 -14.10 -2.27 -5.08
N ALA A 213 -14.50 -1.90 -3.85
CA ALA A 213 -13.58 -1.76 -2.73
C ALA A 213 -12.88 -3.10 -2.40
N LEU A 214 -13.65 -4.20 -2.38
CA LEU A 214 -13.13 -5.55 -2.14
C LEU A 214 -12.21 -6.02 -3.28
N SER A 215 -12.53 -5.66 -4.51
CA SER A 215 -11.66 -5.90 -5.67
C SER A 215 -10.43 -5.01 -5.69
N ALA A 216 -10.36 -3.94 -4.88
CA ALA A 216 -9.20 -3.07 -4.77
C ALA A 216 -8.19 -3.56 -3.73
N LYS A 217 -8.64 -3.91 -2.52
CA LYS A 217 -7.74 -4.33 -1.42
C LYS A 217 -8.47 -5.16 -0.37
N HIS A 218 -7.80 -6.16 0.20
CA HIS A 218 -8.37 -7.02 1.25
C HIS A 218 -8.84 -6.26 2.51
N SER A 219 -8.24 -5.09 2.81
CA SER A 219 -8.68 -4.26 3.94
C SER A 219 -10.12 -3.74 3.78
N ALA A 220 -10.71 -3.78 2.58
CA ALA A 220 -12.12 -3.46 2.37
C ALA A 220 -13.08 -4.46 3.03
N VAL A 221 -12.62 -5.62 3.51
CA VAL A 221 -13.41 -6.49 4.40
C VAL A 221 -13.85 -5.74 5.68
N ILE A 222 -13.05 -4.78 6.15
CA ILE A 222 -13.43 -3.87 7.25
C ILE A 222 -14.63 -3.00 6.83
N THR A 223 -14.64 -2.54 5.58
CA THR A 223 -15.76 -1.76 5.01
C THR A 223 -17.02 -2.61 4.87
N MET A 224 -16.87 -3.86 4.42
CA MET A 224 -17.98 -4.83 4.36
C MET A 224 -18.61 -5.01 5.75
N ALA A 225 -17.79 -5.21 6.78
CA ALA A 225 -18.26 -5.31 8.16
C ALA A 225 -18.95 -4.03 8.63
N ALA A 226 -18.39 -2.86 8.34
CA ALA A 226 -19.01 -1.57 8.68
C ALA A 226 -20.38 -1.39 8.02
N ILE A 227 -20.51 -1.72 6.72
CA ILE A 227 -21.79 -1.64 5.99
C ILE A 227 -22.81 -2.63 6.56
N ALA A 228 -22.39 -3.85 6.89
CA ALA A 228 -23.27 -4.84 7.53
C ALA A 228 -23.79 -4.34 8.89
N ILE A 229 -22.91 -3.81 9.74
CA ILE A 229 -23.27 -3.24 11.05
C ILE A 229 -24.23 -2.06 10.87
N ILE A 230 -23.91 -1.09 10.01
CA ILE A 230 -24.77 0.07 9.73
C ILE A 230 -26.14 -0.40 9.23
N GLY A 231 -26.17 -1.33 8.28
CA GLY A 231 -27.39 -1.89 7.71
C GLY A 231 -28.26 -2.57 8.76
N ILE A 232 -27.68 -3.41 9.62
CA ILE A 232 -28.40 -4.10 10.70
C ILE A 232 -28.95 -3.08 11.73
N VAL A 233 -28.13 -2.10 12.13
CA VAL A 233 -28.54 -1.03 13.04
C VAL A 233 -29.73 -0.26 12.47
N MET A 234 -29.69 0.10 11.19
CA MET A 234 -30.77 0.83 10.51
C MET A 234 -32.01 -0.03 10.25
N ALA A 235 -31.83 -1.31 9.93
CA ALA A 235 -32.91 -2.25 9.65
C ALA A 235 -33.71 -2.62 10.90
N ILE A 236 -33.03 -2.78 12.05
CA ILE A 236 -33.62 -3.31 13.28
C ILE A 236 -33.81 -2.22 14.33
N PHE A 237 -32.72 -1.54 14.72
CA PHE A 237 -32.69 -0.71 15.92
C PHE A 237 -33.22 0.71 15.72
N LEU A 238 -33.10 1.26 14.52
CA LEU A 238 -33.67 2.57 14.15
C LEU A 238 -35.06 2.44 13.51
N ALA A 239 -35.51 1.22 13.22
CA ALA A 239 -36.84 0.92 12.70
C ALA A 239 -37.80 0.42 13.82
N ARG A 240 -37.70 0.98 15.03
CA ARG A 240 -38.45 0.49 16.22
C ARG A 240 -39.97 0.50 16.04
N ASN A 241 -40.48 1.40 15.20
CA ASN A 241 -41.91 1.49 14.93
C ASN A 241 -42.36 0.60 13.76
N ALA A 242 -41.43 -0.06 13.06
CA ALA A 242 -41.73 -0.98 11.97
C ALA A 242 -42.00 -2.39 12.50
N GLY A 243 -43.00 -3.07 11.93
CA GLY A 243 -43.32 -4.48 12.23
C GLY A 243 -42.21 -5.45 11.82
N ILE A 244 -42.22 -6.66 12.40
CA ILE A 244 -41.16 -7.67 12.25
C ILE A 244 -40.89 -8.03 10.78
N VAL A 245 -41.94 -8.13 9.95
CA VAL A 245 -41.83 -8.44 8.51
C VAL A 245 -41.01 -7.39 7.77
N VAL A 246 -41.21 -6.11 8.05
CA VAL A 246 -40.45 -5.02 7.42
C VAL A 246 -38.99 -5.05 7.85
N ARG A 247 -38.72 -5.35 9.13
CA ARG A 247 -37.34 -5.48 9.63
C ARG A 247 -36.61 -6.65 8.97
N LEU A 248 -37.26 -7.82 8.88
CA LEU A 248 -36.71 -8.99 8.20
C LEU A 248 -36.46 -8.72 6.71
N ARG A 249 -37.39 -8.05 6.01
CA ARG A 249 -37.18 -7.62 4.63
C ARG A 249 -35.96 -6.71 4.50
N ARG A 250 -35.80 -5.74 5.40
CA ARG A 250 -34.65 -4.83 5.42
C ARG A 250 -33.33 -5.56 5.67
N VAL A 251 -33.31 -6.52 6.59
CA VAL A 251 -32.15 -7.41 6.79
C VAL A 251 -31.83 -8.19 5.51
N GLY A 252 -32.85 -8.72 4.82
CA GLY A 252 -32.69 -9.36 3.52
C GLY A 252 -32.10 -8.43 2.44
N LEU A 253 -32.49 -7.15 2.44
CA LEU A 253 -31.91 -6.15 1.53
C LEU A 253 -30.46 -5.80 1.88
N VAL A 254 -30.08 -5.79 3.17
CA VAL A 254 -28.67 -5.65 3.58
C VAL A 254 -27.87 -6.86 3.08
N ALA A 255 -28.38 -8.08 3.25
CA ALA A 255 -27.74 -9.29 2.72
C ALA A 255 -27.61 -9.23 1.20
N ALA A 256 -28.63 -8.74 0.48
CA ALA A 256 -28.58 -8.56 -0.97
C ALA A 256 -27.47 -7.57 -1.41
N VAL A 257 -27.19 -6.51 -0.64
CA VAL A 257 -26.06 -5.61 -0.91
C VAL A 257 -24.72 -6.34 -0.75
N LEU A 258 -24.57 -7.15 0.30
CA LEU A 258 -23.35 -7.92 0.54
C LEU A 258 -23.13 -8.99 -0.55
N ILE A 259 -24.19 -9.70 -0.94
CA ILE A 259 -24.14 -10.69 -2.04
C ILE A 259 -23.83 -9.99 -3.36
N GLY A 260 -24.47 -8.85 -3.65
CA GLY A 260 -24.18 -8.05 -4.85
C GLY A 260 -22.73 -7.60 -4.91
N ALA A 261 -22.14 -7.20 -3.78
CA ALA A 261 -20.72 -6.89 -3.70
C ALA A 261 -19.82 -8.12 -3.97
N MET A 262 -20.23 -9.33 -3.54
CA MET A 262 -19.52 -10.56 -3.90
C MET A 262 -19.60 -10.83 -5.39
N ILE A 263 -20.76 -10.65 -6.04
CA ILE A 263 -20.91 -10.85 -7.48
C ILE A 263 -19.96 -9.93 -8.25
N VAL A 264 -19.84 -8.67 -7.84
CA VAL A 264 -18.89 -7.72 -8.42
C VAL A 264 -17.46 -8.19 -8.19
N LEU A 265 -17.10 -8.63 -6.98
CA LEU A 265 -15.77 -9.18 -6.72
C LEU A 265 -15.45 -10.34 -7.65
N TRP A 266 -16.36 -11.31 -7.78
CA TRP A 266 -16.21 -12.48 -8.65
C TRP A 266 -16.10 -12.12 -10.13
N SER A 267 -16.75 -11.03 -10.59
CA SER A 267 -16.63 -10.61 -12.00
C SER A 267 -15.20 -10.18 -12.35
N PHE A 268 -14.43 -9.64 -11.39
CA PHE A 268 -13.01 -9.31 -11.60
C PHE A 268 -12.10 -10.54 -11.69
N TYR A 269 -12.60 -11.72 -11.35
CA TYR A 269 -11.94 -13.01 -11.52
C TYR A 269 -12.64 -13.86 -12.58
N LEU A 270 -13.41 -13.23 -13.47
CA LEU A 270 -14.10 -13.89 -14.59
C LEU A 270 -15.06 -15.00 -14.14
N PHE A 271 -15.60 -14.90 -12.92
CA PHE A 271 -16.40 -15.95 -12.27
C PHE A 271 -15.69 -17.33 -12.21
N ARG A 272 -14.35 -17.33 -12.18
CA ARG A 272 -13.54 -18.55 -12.13
C ARG A 272 -12.90 -18.73 -10.76
N PHE A 273 -12.96 -19.95 -10.25
CA PHE A 273 -12.30 -20.28 -8.98
C PHE A 273 -10.79 -20.44 -9.15
N SER A 274 -10.33 -21.15 -10.19
CA SER A 274 -8.91 -21.32 -10.51
C SER A 274 -8.28 -20.02 -10.99
N GLU A 275 -7.03 -19.79 -10.60
CA GLU A 275 -6.22 -18.67 -11.03
C GLU A 275 -5.88 -18.74 -12.52
N SER A 276 -5.64 -19.94 -13.06
CA SER A 276 -5.30 -20.16 -14.46
C SER A 276 -6.50 -20.64 -15.29
N PRO A 277 -6.62 -20.21 -16.57
CA PRO A 277 -7.57 -20.80 -17.50
C PRO A 277 -7.09 -22.12 -18.11
N VAL A 278 -5.80 -22.45 -18.00
CA VAL A 278 -5.19 -23.61 -18.68
C VAL A 278 -5.37 -24.90 -17.89
N THR A 279 -5.32 -24.82 -16.56
CA THR A 279 -5.43 -25.97 -15.67
C THR A 279 -6.18 -25.59 -14.39
N SER A 280 -6.82 -26.60 -13.78
CA SER A 280 -7.46 -26.50 -12.46
C SER A 280 -6.46 -26.72 -11.31
N GLU A 281 -5.29 -27.29 -11.62
CA GLU A 281 -4.19 -27.47 -10.67
C GLU A 281 -3.61 -26.13 -10.25
N GLU A 282 -3.07 -26.07 -9.03
CA GLU A 282 -2.46 -24.84 -8.53
C GLU A 282 -1.16 -24.54 -9.27
N GLN A 283 -0.98 -23.26 -9.61
CA GLN A 283 0.13 -22.75 -10.42
C GLN A 283 0.87 -21.58 -9.76
N PHE A 284 0.52 -21.28 -8.51
CA PHE A 284 1.18 -20.27 -7.71
C PHE A 284 2.65 -20.64 -7.45
N ASN A 285 3.47 -19.63 -7.13
CA ASN A 285 4.83 -19.85 -6.61
C ASN A 285 4.87 -20.71 -5.33
N ARG A 286 3.74 -20.83 -4.64
CA ARG A 286 3.55 -21.65 -3.46
C ARG A 286 2.09 -22.02 -3.30
N SER A 287 1.80 -23.25 -2.90
CA SER A 287 0.42 -23.73 -2.80
C SER A 287 -0.42 -22.93 -1.79
N LEU A 288 -1.73 -22.89 -2.00
CA LEU A 288 -2.67 -22.24 -1.07
C LEU A 288 -2.62 -22.90 0.32
N ALA A 289 -2.50 -24.23 0.37
CA ALA A 289 -2.45 -24.97 1.63
C ALA A 289 -1.24 -24.55 2.48
N GLU A 290 -0.07 -24.45 1.89
CA GLU A 290 1.13 -23.95 2.56
C GLU A 290 1.01 -22.46 2.92
N LYS A 291 0.33 -21.68 2.09
CA LYS A 291 0.11 -20.27 2.39
C LYS A 291 -0.80 -20.06 3.61
N ILE A 292 -1.82 -20.91 3.75
CA ILE A 292 -2.69 -20.92 4.93
C ILE A 292 -1.91 -21.43 6.15
N SER A 293 -1.03 -22.43 6.00
CA SER A 293 -0.26 -22.96 7.13
C SER A 293 0.73 -21.95 7.72
N ASP A 294 1.21 -20.98 6.93
CA ASP A 294 2.05 -19.88 7.40
C ASP A 294 1.36 -18.95 8.40
N VAL A 295 0.01 -18.90 8.40
CA VAL A 295 -0.77 -18.01 9.26
C VAL A 295 -0.73 -18.52 10.71
N ASN A 296 -0.25 -17.70 11.64
CA ASN A 296 -0.03 -18.11 13.02
C ASN A 296 -1.34 -18.40 13.76
N SER A 297 -2.35 -17.55 13.57
CA SER A 297 -3.64 -17.64 14.26
C SER A 297 -4.44 -18.85 13.79
N PRO A 298 -4.75 -19.82 14.69
CA PRO A 298 -5.59 -20.97 14.34
C PRO A 298 -6.99 -20.56 13.85
N ARG A 299 -7.52 -19.44 14.36
CA ARG A 299 -8.83 -18.90 13.96
C ARG A 299 -8.81 -18.39 12.52
N TYR A 300 -7.74 -17.68 12.13
CA TYR A 300 -7.59 -17.23 10.75
C TYR A 300 -7.38 -18.41 9.81
N ARG A 301 -6.58 -19.41 10.19
CA ARG A 301 -6.43 -20.65 9.42
C ARG A 301 -7.75 -21.39 9.22
N ALA A 302 -8.55 -21.54 10.28
CA ALA A 302 -9.86 -22.18 10.18
C ALA A 302 -10.79 -21.41 9.22
N GLY A 303 -10.81 -20.08 9.32
CA GLY A 303 -11.58 -19.22 8.42
C GLY A 303 -11.15 -19.34 6.96
N LEU A 304 -9.85 -19.27 6.69
CA LEU A 304 -9.29 -19.41 5.34
C LEU A 304 -9.57 -20.79 4.75
N ASN A 305 -9.41 -21.86 5.53
CA ASN A 305 -9.75 -23.23 5.10
C ASN A 305 -11.25 -23.41 4.82
N MET A 306 -12.12 -22.74 5.57
CA MET A 306 -13.56 -22.74 5.31
C MET A 306 -13.88 -21.99 4.01
N MET A 307 -13.26 -20.82 3.79
CA MET A 307 -13.42 -20.05 2.55
C MET A 307 -12.91 -20.82 1.33
N ALA A 308 -11.75 -21.47 1.45
CA ALA A 308 -11.15 -22.26 0.39
C ALA A 308 -12.01 -23.50 0.04
N ARG A 309 -12.47 -24.27 1.03
CA ARG A 309 -13.32 -25.45 0.80
C ARG A 309 -14.72 -25.10 0.28
N GLY A 310 -15.27 -23.98 0.75
CA GLY A 310 -16.61 -23.52 0.35
C GLY A 310 -16.62 -22.69 -0.94
N HIS A 311 -15.46 -22.47 -1.58
CA HIS A 311 -15.31 -21.58 -2.73
C HIS A 311 -16.00 -20.22 -2.51
N LEU A 312 -15.88 -19.63 -1.32
CA LEU A 312 -16.53 -18.35 -1.00
C LEU A 312 -15.91 -17.19 -1.81
N PHE A 313 -14.63 -17.31 -2.10
CA PHE A 313 -13.85 -16.38 -2.91
C PHE A 313 -13.06 -17.14 -3.99
N PRO A 314 -12.64 -16.48 -5.08
CA PRO A 314 -11.67 -17.03 -6.01
C PRO A 314 -10.40 -17.49 -5.29
N ARG A 315 -9.75 -18.54 -5.80
CA ARG A 315 -8.57 -19.15 -5.14
C ARG A 315 -7.45 -18.15 -4.96
N ALA A 316 -7.15 -17.35 -5.99
CA ALA A 316 -6.16 -16.27 -5.94
C ALA A 316 -6.50 -15.20 -4.88
N TYR A 317 -7.78 -14.85 -4.70
CA TYR A 317 -8.21 -13.92 -3.64
C TYR A 317 -7.98 -14.51 -2.24
N THR A 318 -8.27 -15.80 -2.06
CA THR A 318 -8.05 -16.49 -0.78
C THR A 318 -6.54 -16.62 -0.48
N TRP A 319 -5.74 -16.89 -1.50
CA TRP A 319 -4.28 -16.91 -1.40
C TRP A 319 -3.74 -15.55 -0.97
N GLY A 320 -4.18 -14.47 -1.63
CA GLY A 320 -3.76 -13.12 -1.28
C GLY A 320 -4.18 -12.68 0.12
N MET A 321 -5.36 -13.13 0.56
CA MET A 321 -5.83 -12.90 1.93
C MET A 321 -4.94 -13.59 2.96
N ALA A 322 -4.52 -14.84 2.70
CA ALA A 322 -3.59 -15.56 3.56
C ALA A 322 -2.23 -14.83 3.65
N ASP A 323 -1.67 -14.36 2.53
CA ASP A 323 -0.45 -13.54 2.53
C ASP A 323 -0.61 -12.25 3.34
N THR A 324 -1.69 -11.52 3.10
CA THR A 324 -1.93 -10.21 3.73
C THR A 324 -2.19 -10.34 5.23
N ILE A 325 -2.88 -11.40 5.68
CA ILE A 325 -3.04 -11.69 7.11
C ILE A 325 -1.67 -11.92 7.74
N ARG A 326 -0.83 -12.76 7.12
CA ARG A 326 0.48 -13.10 7.66
C ARG A 326 1.45 -11.91 7.69
N ALA A 327 1.55 -11.17 6.59
CA ALA A 327 2.49 -10.05 6.46
C ALA A 327 1.99 -8.74 7.10
N GLY A 328 0.66 -8.56 7.15
CA GLY A 328 -0.01 -7.34 7.59
C GLY A 328 -0.63 -7.44 8.98
N ALA A 329 -1.65 -8.28 9.14
CA ALA A 329 -2.46 -8.34 10.36
C ALA A 329 -1.72 -8.96 11.56
N GLU A 330 -1.01 -10.07 11.33
CA GLU A 330 -0.12 -10.69 12.34
C GLU A 330 1.21 -9.94 12.45
N GLY A 331 1.57 -9.21 11.39
CA GLY A 331 2.77 -8.38 11.31
C GLY A 331 4.04 -9.16 10.97
N ARG A 332 5.02 -8.42 10.43
CA ARG A 332 6.42 -8.88 10.36
C ARG A 332 7.11 -8.40 11.64
N ALA A 333 7.99 -9.21 12.23
CA ALA A 333 8.84 -8.80 13.35
C ALA A 333 9.85 -7.72 12.91
N ARG A 334 9.40 -6.48 12.78
CA ARG A 334 10.21 -5.33 12.36
C ARG A 334 10.04 -4.19 13.35
N SER A 335 11.15 -3.76 13.94
CA SER A 335 11.15 -2.54 14.74
C SER A 335 10.74 -1.35 13.89
N VAL A 336 9.87 -0.50 14.41
CA VAL A 336 9.51 0.78 13.79
C VAL A 336 10.27 1.91 14.45
N PHE A 337 10.81 2.82 13.66
CA PHE A 337 11.36 4.06 14.16
C PHE A 337 10.41 5.19 13.78
N ALA A 338 9.87 5.85 14.80
CA ALA A 338 8.85 6.90 14.66
C ALA A 338 9.01 7.88 15.82
N PHE A 339 8.73 9.16 15.58
CA PHE A 339 8.85 10.22 16.59
C PHE A 339 10.19 10.18 17.35
N GLY A 340 11.29 9.88 16.66
CA GLY A 340 12.65 9.83 17.22
C GLY A 340 12.97 8.59 18.05
N ASN A 341 12.02 7.66 18.21
CA ASN A 341 12.15 6.50 19.08
C ASN A 341 12.02 5.19 18.30
N ARG A 342 12.73 4.15 18.75
CA ARG A 342 12.62 2.79 18.19
C ARG A 342 11.67 1.96 19.04
N TYR A 343 10.65 1.41 18.41
CA TYR A 343 9.66 0.54 19.03
C TYR A 343 9.73 -0.86 18.44
N LYS A 344 9.61 -1.89 19.30
CA LYS A 344 9.39 -3.27 18.83
C LYS A 344 8.01 -3.44 18.19
N LYS A 345 6.99 -2.88 18.86
CA LYS A 345 5.62 -2.75 18.37
C LYS A 345 5.23 -1.28 18.38
N ALA A 346 4.64 -0.79 17.30
CA ALA A 346 4.22 0.60 17.22
C ALA A 346 3.25 0.96 18.37
N PRO A 347 3.41 2.14 19.00
CA PRO A 347 2.50 2.59 20.05
C PRO A 347 1.11 2.89 19.48
N PHE A 348 0.08 2.92 20.33
CA PHE A 348 -1.31 3.17 19.90
C PHE A 348 -1.48 4.50 19.15
N TYR A 349 -0.65 5.51 19.46
CA TYR A 349 -0.67 6.83 18.83
C TYR A 349 0.12 6.88 17.51
N PHE A 350 0.75 5.80 17.06
CA PHE A 350 1.55 5.80 15.83
C PHE A 350 0.76 6.27 14.61
N PHE A 351 -0.36 5.60 14.29
CA PHE A 351 -1.16 5.98 13.10
C PHE A 351 -1.83 7.35 13.24
N PRO A 352 -2.49 7.69 14.37
CA PRO A 352 -2.99 9.05 14.59
C PRO A 352 -1.89 10.11 14.43
N GLY A 353 -0.70 9.86 14.98
CA GLY A 353 0.44 10.77 14.88
C GLY A 353 0.97 10.88 13.45
N VAL A 354 1.13 9.77 12.73
CA VAL A 354 1.58 9.76 11.32
C VAL A 354 0.61 10.55 10.45
N ILE A 355 -0.70 10.38 10.63
CA ILE A 355 -1.70 11.18 9.93
C ILE A 355 -1.55 12.67 10.28
N ALA A 356 -1.39 12.99 11.57
CA ALA A 356 -1.26 14.37 12.02
C ALA A 356 -0.04 15.07 11.41
N VAL A 357 1.11 14.39 11.28
CA VAL A 357 2.33 14.97 10.70
C VAL A 357 2.34 14.94 9.17
N LYS A 358 1.53 14.09 8.53
CA LYS A 358 1.38 14.03 7.06
C LYS A 358 0.35 15.03 6.52
N LEU A 359 -0.54 15.55 7.36
CA LEU A 359 -1.50 16.58 6.95
C LEU A 359 -0.88 17.99 7.06
N PRO A 360 -1.11 18.87 6.07
CA PRO A 360 -0.87 20.30 6.24
C PRO A 360 -1.61 20.86 7.45
N LEU A 361 -0.95 21.73 8.22
CA LEU A 361 -1.51 22.24 9.48
C LEU A 361 -2.85 22.95 9.29
N GLY A 362 -3.05 23.62 8.15
CA GLY A 362 -4.33 24.21 7.78
C GLY A 362 -5.45 23.18 7.61
N LEU A 363 -5.17 22.05 6.96
CA LEU A 363 -6.14 20.95 6.80
C LEU A 363 -6.44 20.27 8.15
N LEU A 364 -5.40 20.09 8.97
CA LEU A 364 -5.56 19.57 10.33
C LEU A 364 -6.44 20.49 11.19
N LEU A 365 -6.22 21.81 11.14
CA LEU A 365 -7.02 22.79 11.86
C LEU A 365 -8.50 22.76 11.41
N LEU A 366 -8.77 22.71 10.10
CA LEU A 366 -10.13 22.56 9.59
C LEU A 366 -10.80 21.28 10.11
N THR A 367 -10.06 20.19 10.16
CA THR A 367 -10.53 18.90 10.69
C THR A 367 -10.90 19.01 12.17
N VAL A 368 -10.05 19.66 12.98
CA VAL A 368 -10.30 19.91 14.41
C VAL A 368 -11.53 20.78 14.61
N ILE A 369 -11.67 21.88 13.86
CA ILE A 369 -12.87 22.75 13.92
C ILE A 369 -14.12 21.93 13.57
N GLY A 370 -14.06 21.12 12.52
CA GLY A 370 -15.15 20.23 12.11
C GLY A 370 -15.55 19.22 13.19
N ALA A 371 -14.57 18.60 13.85
CA ALA A 371 -14.80 17.69 14.97
C ALA A 371 -15.47 18.40 16.16
N VAL A 372 -15.00 19.61 16.51
CA VAL A 372 -15.62 20.43 17.57
C VAL A 372 -17.07 20.78 17.21
N LEU A 373 -17.36 21.14 15.96
CA LEU A 373 -18.72 21.44 15.50
C LEU A 373 -19.65 20.23 15.60
N LEU A 374 -19.15 19.03 15.27
CA LEU A 374 -19.90 17.78 15.42
C LEU A 374 -20.18 17.46 16.90
N ILE A 375 -19.15 17.50 17.75
CA ILE A 375 -19.27 17.20 19.20
C ILE A 375 -20.22 18.20 19.88
N ALA A 376 -20.08 19.50 19.56
CA ALA A 376 -20.95 20.55 20.06
C ALA A 376 -22.35 20.54 19.41
N ARG A 377 -22.63 19.62 18.48
CA ARG A 377 -23.88 19.50 17.73
C ARG A 377 -24.31 20.81 17.05
N LYS A 378 -23.35 21.60 16.58
CA LYS A 378 -23.57 22.90 15.89
C LYS A 378 -23.71 22.76 14.36
N ILE A 379 -24.12 21.57 13.92
CA ILE A 379 -24.33 21.16 12.53
C ILE A 379 -25.78 20.69 12.31
N PRO A 380 -26.27 20.61 11.06
CA PRO A 380 -27.60 20.06 10.77
C PRO A 380 -27.80 18.65 11.35
N ARG A 381 -28.97 18.38 11.93
CA ARG A 381 -29.24 17.13 12.66
C ARG A 381 -29.15 15.90 11.76
N GLU A 382 -29.54 16.06 10.50
CA GLU A 382 -29.50 15.05 9.45
C GLU A 382 -28.07 14.59 9.10
N PHE A 383 -27.05 15.39 9.42
CA PHE A 383 -25.64 15.07 9.16
C PHE A 383 -25.02 14.19 10.26
N ILE A 384 -25.58 14.18 11.47
CA ILE A 384 -24.97 13.51 12.63
C ILE A 384 -24.84 12.00 12.39
N ALA A 385 -25.94 11.30 12.05
CA ALA A 385 -25.90 9.85 11.89
C ALA A 385 -24.96 9.37 10.75
N PRO A 386 -24.94 10.00 9.56
CA PRO A 386 -23.97 9.67 8.52
C PRO A 386 -22.53 9.91 8.91
N LEU A 387 -22.25 11.04 9.59
CA LEU A 387 -20.91 11.33 10.09
C LEU A 387 -20.49 10.28 11.11
N CYS A 388 -21.36 9.87 12.03
CA CYS A 388 -21.07 8.76 12.95
C CYS A 388 -20.77 7.45 12.20
N GLY A 389 -21.47 7.15 11.11
CA GLY A 389 -21.20 5.97 10.27
C GLY A 389 -19.82 6.02 9.62
N VAL A 390 -19.44 7.15 9.03
CA VAL A 390 -18.13 7.31 8.38
C VAL A 390 -16.97 7.41 9.39
N ILE A 391 -17.19 8.07 10.54
CA ILE A 391 -16.20 8.10 11.62
C ILE A 391 -16.06 6.70 12.23
N GLY A 392 -17.16 5.95 12.37
CA GLY A 392 -17.14 4.55 12.79
C GLY A 392 -16.27 3.69 11.88
N LEU A 393 -16.33 3.90 10.55
CA LEU A 393 -15.43 3.26 9.60
C LEU A 393 -13.96 3.60 9.90
N ALA A 394 -13.62 4.88 10.08
CA ALA A 394 -12.26 5.32 10.39
C ALA A 394 -11.74 4.71 11.70
N VAL A 395 -12.58 4.65 12.72
CA VAL A 395 -12.27 4.00 14.01
C VAL A 395 -12.03 2.50 13.83
N LEU A 396 -12.85 1.79 13.04
CA LEU A 396 -12.64 0.38 12.75
C LEU A 396 -11.29 0.14 12.04
N PHE A 397 -10.92 0.98 11.07
CA PHE A 397 -9.60 0.91 10.46
C PHE A 397 -8.49 1.14 11.49
N LEU A 398 -8.58 2.16 12.34
CA LEU A 398 -7.59 2.42 13.40
C LEU A 398 -7.44 1.25 14.37
N ILE A 399 -8.55 0.59 14.75
CA ILE A 399 -8.52 -0.59 15.62
C ILE A 399 -7.74 -1.72 14.96
N VAL A 400 -8.03 -2.06 13.69
CA VAL A 400 -7.30 -3.13 12.98
C VAL A 400 -5.83 -2.76 12.79
N LEU A 401 -5.54 -1.49 12.49
CA LEU A 401 -4.17 -1.00 12.34
C LEU A 401 -3.37 -1.05 13.66
N SER A 402 -4.01 -0.82 14.81
CA SER A 402 -3.35 -0.86 16.13
C SER A 402 -2.74 -2.23 16.48
N THR A 403 -3.26 -3.29 15.87
CA THR A 403 -2.76 -4.66 16.04
C THR A 403 -1.82 -5.11 14.93
N GLY A 404 -1.84 -4.44 13.78
CA GLY A 404 -1.11 -4.83 12.58
C GLY A 404 0.26 -4.19 12.40
N SER A 405 0.84 -4.48 11.25
CA SER A 405 2.16 -4.00 10.84
C SER A 405 2.17 -2.51 10.51
N SER A 406 3.19 -1.80 10.98
CA SER A 406 3.34 -0.33 10.87
C SER A 406 4.38 0.12 9.85
N TYR A 407 5.07 -0.81 9.18
CA TYR A 407 6.18 -0.50 8.27
C TYR A 407 5.79 0.37 7.06
N ALA A 408 4.53 0.27 6.60
CA ALA A 408 4.05 1.01 5.44
C ALA A 408 3.57 2.44 5.78
N GLY A 409 3.63 2.84 7.06
CA GLY A 409 3.31 4.19 7.49
C GLY A 409 1.93 4.67 7.07
N ILE A 410 1.88 5.87 6.47
CA ILE A 410 0.63 6.53 6.05
C ILE A 410 -0.18 5.72 5.03
N ARG A 411 0.46 4.86 4.22
CA ARG A 411 -0.22 4.04 3.21
C ARG A 411 -1.32 3.16 3.83
N HIS A 412 -1.01 2.55 4.98
CA HIS A 412 -1.96 1.74 5.74
C HIS A 412 -3.11 2.58 6.35
N ALA A 413 -2.84 3.84 6.69
CA ALA A 413 -3.80 4.75 7.32
C ALA A 413 -4.61 5.59 6.31
N LEU A 414 -4.30 5.49 5.02
CA LEU A 414 -4.94 6.29 3.96
C LEU A 414 -6.47 6.22 3.93
N PRO A 415 -7.15 5.09 4.28
CA PRO A 415 -8.60 5.04 4.39
C PRO A 415 -9.23 6.01 5.41
N ILE A 416 -8.43 6.60 6.29
CA ILE A 416 -8.88 7.57 7.29
C ILE A 416 -8.91 9.00 6.71
N ILE A 417 -8.18 9.27 5.60
CA ILE A 417 -8.10 10.62 5.02
C ILE A 417 -9.46 11.11 4.47
N PRO A 418 -10.26 10.32 3.70
CA PRO A 418 -11.57 10.79 3.25
C PRO A 418 -12.59 11.05 4.37
N PRO A 419 -12.66 10.24 5.45
CA PRO A 419 -13.42 10.60 6.66
C PRO A 419 -13.00 11.94 7.29
N LEU A 420 -11.69 12.22 7.38
CA LEU A 420 -11.19 13.50 7.88
C LEU A 420 -11.56 14.67 6.96
N ALA A 421 -11.56 14.45 5.64
CA ALA A 421 -12.03 15.43 4.67
C ALA A 421 -13.50 15.82 4.89
N LEU A 422 -14.36 14.85 5.21
CA LEU A 422 -15.75 15.11 5.57
C LEU A 422 -15.86 15.92 6.88
N LEU A 423 -15.04 15.63 7.88
CA LEU A 423 -14.99 16.45 9.10
C LEU A 423 -14.55 17.88 8.79
N ALA A 424 -13.44 18.06 8.07
CA ALA A 424 -12.91 19.37 7.69
C ALA A 424 -13.93 20.21 6.91
N SER A 425 -14.72 19.58 6.03
CA SER A 425 -15.74 20.28 5.25
C SER A 425 -16.86 20.90 6.10
N LEU A 426 -17.10 20.42 7.33
CA LEU A 426 -18.06 21.04 8.27
C LEU A 426 -17.64 22.45 8.68
N ALA A 427 -16.33 22.70 8.83
CA ALA A 427 -15.81 24.02 9.13
C ALA A 427 -16.12 25.01 7.98
N ILE A 428 -15.91 24.57 6.74
CA ILE A 428 -16.19 25.35 5.53
C ILE A 428 -17.70 25.59 5.40
N TYR A 429 -18.51 24.54 5.55
CA TYR A 429 -19.97 24.65 5.55
C TYR A 429 -20.47 25.68 6.57
N LYS A 430 -19.98 25.60 7.81
CA LYS A 430 -20.38 26.54 8.87
C LYS A 430 -19.93 27.97 8.59
N ALA A 431 -18.75 28.16 8.00
CA ALA A 431 -18.25 29.49 7.63
C ALA A 431 -19.11 30.14 6.53
N VAL A 432 -19.54 29.35 5.53
CA VAL A 432 -20.42 29.82 4.45
C VAL A 432 -21.78 30.27 5.00
N GLU A 433 -22.38 29.51 5.92
CA GLU A 433 -23.67 29.85 6.52
C GLU A 433 -23.60 30.95 7.59
N SER A 434 -22.48 31.04 8.31
CA SER A 434 -22.32 31.97 9.43
C SER A 434 -22.15 33.41 8.96
N LYS A 435 -22.69 34.36 9.73
CA LYS A 435 -22.42 35.81 9.56
C LYS A 435 -21.14 36.27 10.28
N SER A 436 -20.48 35.38 11.04
CA SER A 436 -19.27 35.73 11.80
C SER A 436 -18.05 35.91 10.88
N TYR A 437 -17.55 37.13 10.79
CA TYR A 437 -16.30 37.44 10.08
C TYR A 437 -15.10 36.72 10.69
N LEU A 438 -15.08 36.52 12.02
CA LEU A 438 -14.00 35.78 12.70
C LEU A 438 -13.93 34.32 12.23
N LEU A 439 -15.07 33.62 12.17
CA LEU A 439 -15.09 32.22 11.71
C LEU A 439 -14.68 32.12 10.23
N ARG A 440 -15.19 33.03 9.39
CA ARG A 440 -14.82 33.08 7.97
C ARG A 440 -13.34 33.37 7.78
N GLY A 441 -12.80 34.34 8.51
CA GLY A 441 -11.38 34.68 8.51
C GLY A 441 -10.51 33.52 8.98
N ALA A 442 -10.89 32.83 10.06
CA ALA A 442 -10.16 31.67 10.57
C ALA A 442 -10.14 30.50 9.57
N VAL A 443 -11.29 30.18 8.95
CA VAL A 443 -11.38 29.12 7.94
C VAL A 443 -10.61 29.50 6.67
N ALA A 444 -10.68 30.75 6.23
CA ALA A 444 -9.92 31.24 5.08
C ALA A 444 -8.41 31.20 5.36
N ALA A 445 -7.96 31.66 6.53
CA ALA A 445 -6.56 31.60 6.93
C ALA A 445 -6.05 30.15 7.00
N ALA A 446 -6.84 29.23 7.57
CA ALA A 446 -6.50 27.81 7.60
C ALA A 446 -6.38 27.22 6.19
N LEU A 447 -7.30 27.56 5.28
CA LEU A 447 -7.24 27.10 3.89
C LEU A 447 -6.02 27.67 3.15
N ILE A 448 -5.73 28.96 3.32
CA ILE A 448 -4.54 29.62 2.74
C ILE A 448 -3.27 28.98 3.28
N ALA A 449 -3.18 28.73 4.58
CA ALA A 449 -2.03 28.04 5.18
C ALA A 449 -1.85 26.62 4.61
N ALA A 450 -2.94 25.87 4.42
CA ALA A 450 -2.89 24.57 3.75
C ALA A 450 -2.40 24.67 2.30
N LEU A 451 -2.87 25.66 1.54
CA LEU A 451 -2.46 25.86 0.16
C LEU A 451 -0.98 26.22 0.04
N ILE A 452 -0.49 27.13 0.89
CA ILE A 452 0.92 27.55 0.91
C ILE A 452 1.84 26.39 1.27
N SER A 453 1.46 25.58 2.26
CA SER A 453 2.28 24.46 2.73
C SER A 453 2.24 23.26 1.77
N ALA A 454 1.10 22.98 1.13
CA ALA A 454 0.91 21.76 0.35
C ALA A 454 1.16 21.90 -1.16
N ILE A 455 0.70 22.99 -1.79
CA ILE A 455 0.65 23.08 -3.26
C ILE A 455 2.05 23.18 -3.90
N PRO A 456 3.02 23.94 -3.34
CA PRO A 456 4.36 24.07 -3.93
C PRO A 456 5.24 22.82 -3.80
N VAL A 457 4.83 21.83 -3.01
CA VAL A 457 5.64 20.66 -2.68
C VAL A 457 5.80 19.77 -3.92
N LEU A 458 7.00 19.79 -4.49
CA LEU A 458 7.45 18.71 -5.37
C LEU A 458 7.71 17.47 -4.52
N ARG A 459 7.35 16.29 -5.06
CA ARG A 459 7.45 14.99 -4.38
C ARG A 459 6.62 14.92 -3.10
N PRO A 460 5.30 15.05 -3.23
CA PRO A 460 4.41 15.09 -2.09
C PRO A 460 4.40 13.79 -1.27
N TRP A 461 4.98 12.70 -1.77
CA TRP A 461 5.21 11.47 -1.00
C TRP A 461 6.04 11.74 0.27
N GLU A 462 7.07 12.56 0.14
CA GLU A 462 8.01 12.93 1.22
C GLU A 462 7.45 14.04 2.11
N TYR A 463 6.22 14.50 1.87
CA TYR A 463 5.63 15.59 2.65
C TYR A 463 5.54 15.22 4.13
N TYR A 464 6.02 16.10 5.00
CA TYR A 464 5.74 16.14 6.43
C TYR A 464 5.59 17.61 6.82
N ASN A 465 4.66 17.89 7.72
CA ASN A 465 4.40 19.24 8.16
C ASN A 465 5.47 19.76 9.13
N GLU A 466 5.33 21.03 9.49
CA GLU A 466 6.32 21.83 10.19
C GLU A 466 6.55 21.35 11.65
N THR A 467 5.62 20.58 12.23
CA THR A 467 5.74 20.08 13.62
C THR A 467 6.85 19.08 13.84
N VAL A 468 7.36 18.45 12.77
CA VAL A 468 8.49 17.52 12.80
C VAL A 468 9.70 18.06 12.00
N GLY A 469 9.77 19.37 11.83
CA GLY A 469 10.85 20.03 11.09
C GLY A 469 10.72 19.97 9.57
N GLY A 470 9.52 19.64 9.07
CA GLY A 470 9.20 19.59 7.64
C GLY A 470 9.80 18.40 6.88
N THR A 471 9.48 18.30 5.59
CA THR A 471 10.00 17.27 4.67
C THR A 471 11.51 17.02 4.74
N PRO A 472 12.38 18.05 4.78
CA PRO A 472 13.84 17.82 4.76
C PRO A 472 14.37 17.05 5.98
N ASN A 473 13.68 17.10 7.12
CA ASN A 473 14.15 16.55 8.40
C ASN A 473 13.32 15.35 8.89
N ALA A 474 12.22 15.01 8.21
CA ALA A 474 11.33 13.93 8.64
C ALA A 474 12.04 12.59 8.82
N TYR A 475 13.04 12.28 8.00
CA TYR A 475 13.83 11.05 8.10
C TYR A 475 14.60 10.92 9.42
N LEU A 476 14.78 11.99 10.20
CA LEU A 476 15.36 11.95 11.54
C LEU A 476 14.37 11.41 12.58
N TYR A 477 13.07 11.47 12.30
CA TYR A 477 12.01 11.05 13.21
C TYR A 477 11.31 9.77 12.76
N PHE A 478 11.32 9.46 11.45
CA PHE A 478 10.60 8.32 10.89
C PHE A 478 11.50 7.46 10.00
N SER A 479 11.14 6.17 9.84
CA SER A 479 11.83 5.27 8.90
C SER A 479 10.91 4.26 8.21
N ASP A 480 9.61 4.52 8.20
CA ASP A 480 8.62 3.78 7.43
C ASP A 480 8.61 4.21 5.95
N GLU A 481 7.79 3.54 5.14
CA GLU A 481 7.66 3.80 3.70
C GLU A 481 7.05 5.17 3.36
N GLY A 482 6.53 5.91 4.35
CA GLY A 482 6.14 7.31 4.19
C GLY A 482 7.32 8.28 4.07
N ILE A 483 8.57 7.84 4.33
CA ILE A 483 9.77 8.63 4.03
C ILE A 483 10.16 8.50 2.56
N ASP A 484 10.35 7.26 2.10
CA ASP A 484 10.78 6.95 0.74
C ASP A 484 10.41 5.50 0.41
N ILE A 485 10.10 5.25 -0.87
CA ILE A 485 9.74 3.94 -1.40
C ILE A 485 10.41 3.67 -2.76
N SER A 486 11.68 4.09 -2.90
CA SER A 486 12.51 3.91 -4.10
C SER A 486 12.16 4.84 -5.27
N LEU A 487 11.62 6.03 -5.00
CA LEU A 487 11.14 6.98 -6.03
C LEU A 487 12.25 7.83 -6.69
N ARG A 488 13.53 7.61 -6.34
CA ARG A 488 14.68 8.45 -6.77
C ARG A 488 15.59 7.78 -7.81
N ALA A 489 15.11 6.74 -8.49
CA ALA A 489 15.94 5.99 -9.43
C ALA A 489 16.40 6.84 -10.63
N LYS A 490 15.57 7.80 -11.06
CA LYS A 490 15.86 8.72 -12.16
C LYS A 490 17.01 9.68 -11.82
N GLU A 491 16.94 10.39 -10.68
CA GLU A 491 18.04 11.29 -10.28
C GLU A 491 19.32 10.53 -9.96
N LEU A 492 19.22 9.33 -9.38
CA LEU A 492 20.40 8.49 -9.18
C LEU A 492 21.11 8.22 -10.52
N THR A 493 20.33 7.90 -11.56
CA THR A 493 20.83 7.61 -12.89
C THR A 493 21.43 8.84 -13.57
N GLU A 494 20.75 9.99 -13.46
CA GLU A 494 21.24 11.28 -13.95
C GLU A 494 22.57 11.64 -13.29
N TYR A 495 22.63 11.62 -11.94
CA TYR A 495 23.84 11.87 -11.18
C TYR A 495 24.99 10.93 -11.58
N TYR A 496 24.71 9.63 -11.74
CA TYR A 496 25.69 8.65 -12.19
C TYR A 496 26.25 9.00 -13.57
N ASN A 497 25.39 9.32 -14.53
CA ASN A 497 25.81 9.62 -15.89
C ASN A 497 26.65 10.91 -15.98
N GLU A 498 26.26 11.94 -15.24
CA GLU A 498 26.92 13.24 -15.27
C GLU A 498 28.24 13.26 -14.48
N ASN A 499 28.30 12.57 -13.34
CA ASN A 499 29.39 12.76 -12.37
C ASN A 499 30.29 11.53 -12.19
N LEU A 500 29.82 10.32 -12.48
CA LEU A 500 30.53 9.07 -12.15
C LEU A 500 30.99 8.31 -13.39
N ARG A 501 30.14 8.22 -14.41
CA ARG A 501 30.41 7.44 -15.63
C ARG A 501 31.65 7.92 -16.36
N THR A 502 31.78 9.24 -16.57
CA THR A 502 32.91 9.86 -17.27
C THR A 502 34.22 9.73 -16.49
N ALA A 503 34.14 9.73 -15.15
CA ALA A 503 35.28 9.54 -14.25
C ALA A 503 35.67 8.05 -14.08
N GLY A 504 34.92 7.11 -14.64
CA GLY A 504 35.11 5.68 -14.42
C GLY A 504 34.86 5.24 -12.96
N GLU A 505 34.13 6.05 -12.18
CA GLU A 505 33.85 5.76 -10.79
C GLU A 505 32.73 4.72 -10.65
N ILE A 506 32.98 3.69 -9.86
CA ILE A 506 32.02 2.60 -9.60
C ILE A 506 31.47 2.75 -8.18
N PRO A 507 30.21 3.21 -8.02
CA PRO A 507 29.67 3.53 -6.70
C PRO A 507 29.13 2.30 -5.97
N PHE A 508 29.09 2.38 -4.65
CA PHE A 508 28.22 1.54 -3.82
C PHE A 508 26.78 2.08 -3.90
N ILE A 509 25.89 1.35 -4.57
CA ILE A 509 24.45 1.69 -4.62
C ILE A 509 23.72 0.93 -3.51
N LEU A 510 23.57 1.58 -2.35
CA LEU A 510 22.80 1.10 -1.20
C LEU A 510 21.36 1.62 -1.18
N TYR A 511 21.05 2.57 -2.06
CA TYR A 511 19.67 2.98 -2.36
C TYR A 511 18.85 1.77 -2.88
N PRO A 512 17.59 1.59 -2.47
CA PRO A 512 16.77 0.41 -2.80
C PRO A 512 16.28 0.40 -4.27
N MET A 513 17.22 0.41 -5.21
CA MET A 513 16.99 0.23 -6.65
C MET A 513 17.21 -1.24 -7.04
N ARG A 514 16.27 -1.82 -7.78
CA ARG A 514 16.29 -3.22 -8.21
C ARG A 514 17.42 -3.51 -9.20
N GLN A 515 17.92 -4.74 -9.20
CA GLN A 515 19.03 -5.10 -10.11
C GLN A 515 18.63 -5.01 -11.58
N ALA A 516 17.41 -5.46 -11.93
CA ALA A 516 16.88 -5.32 -13.28
C ALA A 516 16.83 -3.85 -13.71
N GLU A 517 16.37 -2.95 -12.83
CA GLU A 517 16.37 -1.51 -13.10
C GLU A 517 17.80 -0.95 -13.27
N ARG A 518 18.76 -1.30 -12.40
CA ARG A 518 20.16 -0.86 -12.56
C ARG A 518 20.74 -1.28 -13.91
N LYS A 519 20.46 -2.51 -14.33
CA LYS A 519 20.88 -3.06 -15.63
C LYS A 519 20.20 -2.31 -16.79
N GLY A 520 18.88 -2.17 -16.76
CA GLY A 520 18.10 -1.48 -17.79
C GLY A 520 18.48 0.00 -17.94
N ARG A 521 18.90 0.65 -16.85
CA ARG A 521 19.42 2.03 -16.86
C ARG A 521 20.92 2.13 -17.18
N GLY A 522 21.59 1.01 -17.46
CA GLY A 522 23.00 0.98 -17.85
C GLY A 522 23.97 1.46 -16.77
N LEU A 523 23.65 1.24 -15.50
CA LEU A 523 24.50 1.62 -14.36
C LEU A 523 25.61 0.59 -14.14
N ASP A 524 26.76 1.05 -13.62
CA ASP A 524 27.76 0.20 -12.96
C ASP A 524 27.67 0.42 -11.44
N TRP A 525 27.98 -0.62 -10.67
CA TRP A 525 27.95 -0.59 -9.22
C TRP A 525 28.86 -1.67 -8.64
N VAL A 526 29.33 -1.45 -7.42
CA VAL A 526 30.11 -2.45 -6.69
C VAL A 526 29.25 -3.68 -6.42
N GLY A 527 29.67 -4.82 -6.98
CA GLY A 527 28.96 -6.10 -6.95
C GLY A 527 28.29 -6.45 -8.28
N LYS A 528 28.42 -5.63 -9.33
CA LYS A 528 28.02 -6.00 -10.69
C LYS A 528 28.95 -7.07 -11.28
N ASN A 529 30.26 -6.92 -11.05
CA ASN A 529 31.28 -7.90 -11.40
C ASN A 529 31.96 -8.37 -10.12
N LEU A 530 31.70 -9.62 -9.71
CA LEU A 530 32.15 -10.14 -8.42
C LEU A 530 33.68 -10.30 -8.33
N GLU A 531 34.36 -10.57 -9.44
CA GLU A 531 35.82 -10.75 -9.47
C GLU A 531 36.52 -9.39 -9.36
N ARG A 532 36.12 -8.43 -10.20
CA ARG A 532 36.61 -7.04 -10.15
C ARG A 532 36.38 -6.40 -8.78
N ASP A 533 35.23 -6.67 -8.18
CA ASP A 533 34.78 -5.99 -6.97
C ASP A 533 35.10 -6.76 -5.68
N ALA A 534 35.80 -7.91 -5.76
CA ALA A 534 36.02 -8.82 -4.62
C ALA A 534 36.60 -8.11 -3.38
N GLU A 535 37.67 -7.35 -3.56
CA GLU A 535 38.32 -6.60 -2.46
C GLU A 535 37.35 -5.62 -1.78
N LYS A 536 36.56 -4.88 -2.58
CA LYS A 536 35.55 -3.93 -2.08
C LYS A 536 34.37 -4.64 -1.41
N LEU A 537 34.01 -5.84 -1.87
CA LEU A 537 32.91 -6.63 -1.32
C LEU A 537 33.27 -7.24 0.03
N ASP A 538 34.53 -7.67 0.19
CA ASP A 538 35.02 -8.37 1.38
C ASP A 538 35.56 -7.40 2.46
N SER A 539 35.73 -6.12 2.12
CA SER A 539 36.11 -5.06 3.05
C SER A 539 34.95 -4.58 3.95
N GLU A 540 35.26 -4.29 5.22
CA GLU A 540 34.39 -3.58 6.16
C GLU A 540 34.35 -2.06 5.89
N MET A 541 35.26 -1.58 5.05
CA MET A 541 35.36 -0.19 4.64
C MET A 541 34.64 0.01 3.30
N LEU A 542 33.78 1.04 3.23
CA LEU A 542 33.22 1.56 1.99
C LEU A 542 34.12 2.69 1.50
N SER A 543 35.02 2.37 0.57
CA SER A 543 35.94 3.34 -0.05
C SER A 543 35.42 3.79 -1.43
N GLY A 544 35.22 5.09 -1.60
CA GLY A 544 34.76 5.73 -2.83
C GLY A 544 33.38 6.38 -2.69
N THR A 545 32.62 6.37 -3.79
CA THR A 545 31.29 6.99 -3.84
C THR A 545 30.22 6.03 -3.30
N VAL A 546 29.41 6.49 -2.35
CA VAL A 546 28.32 5.72 -1.73
C VAL A 546 27.01 6.47 -1.90
N ILE A 547 26.03 5.81 -2.53
CA ILE A 547 24.69 6.37 -2.78
C ILE A 547 23.68 5.61 -1.93
N MET A 548 22.92 6.31 -1.08
CA MET A 548 21.98 5.68 -0.15
C MET A 548 20.75 6.52 0.16
N GLY A 549 19.71 5.86 0.69
CA GLY A 549 18.47 6.53 1.12
C GLY A 549 18.58 7.10 2.54
N ALA A 550 17.70 8.04 2.86
CA ALA A 550 17.64 8.72 4.16
C ALA A 550 17.51 7.75 5.34
N ARG A 551 16.77 6.65 5.14
CA ARG A 551 16.63 5.56 6.12
C ARG A 551 17.97 4.92 6.47
N GLN A 552 18.81 4.66 5.47
CA GLN A 552 20.15 4.09 5.65
C GLN A 552 21.07 5.08 6.36
N VAL A 553 21.07 6.36 5.93
CA VAL A 553 21.85 7.44 6.56
C VAL A 553 21.57 7.49 8.05
N ARG A 554 20.28 7.54 8.44
CA ARG A 554 19.89 7.56 9.85
C ARG A 554 20.40 6.35 10.63
N SER A 555 20.39 5.17 10.02
CA SER A 555 20.78 3.92 10.70
C SER A 555 22.28 3.72 10.86
N LYS A 556 23.12 4.48 10.14
CA LYS A 556 24.57 4.26 10.07
C LYS A 556 25.33 5.47 10.64
N PRO A 557 25.98 5.35 11.81
CA PRO A 557 26.67 6.46 12.46
C PRO A 557 27.65 7.22 11.56
N ALA A 558 28.50 6.49 10.82
CA ALA A 558 29.50 7.07 9.92
C ALA A 558 28.92 8.03 8.86
N PHE A 559 27.65 7.85 8.47
CA PHE A 559 26.99 8.68 7.47
C PHE A 559 26.13 9.80 8.07
N ARG A 560 25.82 9.77 9.37
CA ARG A 560 25.08 10.86 10.04
C ARG A 560 25.94 12.10 10.24
N GLU A 561 27.22 11.90 10.48
CA GLU A 561 28.21 12.96 10.73
C GLU A 561 28.89 13.40 9.43
N ALA A 562 28.83 12.57 8.39
CA ALA A 562 29.39 12.89 7.08
C ALA A 562 28.55 13.96 6.37
N THR A 563 29.24 14.86 5.67
CA THR A 563 28.57 15.80 4.76
C THR A 563 28.37 15.14 3.40
N PRO A 564 27.13 15.03 2.89
CA PRO A 564 26.89 14.50 1.56
C PRO A 564 27.44 15.47 0.50
N ILE A 565 28.07 14.94 -0.55
CA ILE A 565 28.53 15.73 -1.70
C ILE A 565 27.37 16.12 -2.62
N ALA A 566 26.26 15.38 -2.57
CA ALA A 566 25.01 15.72 -3.24
C ALA A 566 23.82 15.13 -2.47
N ARG A 567 22.67 15.83 -2.54
CA ARG A 567 21.42 15.39 -1.91
C ARG A 567 20.22 15.71 -2.80
N PHE A 568 19.41 14.70 -3.08
CA PHE A 568 18.16 14.80 -3.83
C PHE A 568 17.01 14.36 -2.92
N GLY A 569 16.58 15.25 -2.02
CA GLY A 569 15.60 14.96 -0.95
C GLY A 569 16.06 13.81 -0.04
N ASN A 570 15.44 12.64 -0.18
CA ASN A 570 15.77 11.44 0.58
C ASN A 570 16.85 10.53 -0.05
N LEU A 571 17.46 10.94 -1.17
CA LEU A 571 18.64 10.30 -1.76
C LEU A 571 19.90 11.11 -1.40
N PHE A 572 20.92 10.44 -0.87
CA PHE A 572 22.18 11.04 -0.43
C PHE A 572 23.35 10.41 -1.18
N VAL A 573 24.32 11.24 -1.57
CA VAL A 573 25.59 10.81 -2.15
C VAL A 573 26.73 11.25 -1.24
N PHE A 574 27.59 10.32 -0.89
CA PHE A 574 28.81 10.55 -0.12
C PHE A 574 30.03 10.11 -0.91
N ARG A 575 31.19 10.69 -0.62
CA ARG A 575 32.48 10.25 -1.13
C ARG A 575 33.49 10.26 -0.01
N GLY A 576 34.22 9.15 0.16
CA GLY A 576 35.21 9.01 1.22
C GLY A 576 35.44 7.55 1.59
N VAL A 577 35.91 7.35 2.83
CA VAL A 577 36.18 6.04 3.40
C VAL A 577 35.36 5.90 4.67
N PHE A 578 34.40 4.98 4.68
CA PHE A 578 33.45 4.82 5.77
C PHE A 578 33.53 3.41 6.35
N HIS A 579 33.71 3.29 7.67
CA HIS A 579 33.63 2.01 8.35
C HIS A 579 32.17 1.57 8.51
N ASP A 580 31.77 0.47 7.88
CA ASP A 580 30.39 0.00 7.84
C ASP A 580 30.27 -1.55 7.73
N PRO A 581 30.59 -2.27 8.83
CA PRO A 581 30.55 -3.73 8.87
C PRO A 581 29.15 -4.30 8.58
N ASP A 582 28.09 -3.58 8.95
CA ASP A 582 26.69 -3.96 8.67
C ASP A 582 26.42 -4.20 7.18
N THR A 583 27.01 -3.37 6.31
CA THR A 583 26.84 -3.52 4.86
C THR A 583 27.61 -4.72 4.34
N LYS A 584 28.79 -5.03 4.91
CA LYS A 584 29.51 -6.28 4.58
C LYS A 584 28.67 -7.50 4.89
N VAL A 585 28.09 -7.58 6.09
CA VAL A 585 27.19 -8.68 6.50
C VAL A 585 26.02 -8.83 5.53
N LEU A 586 25.40 -7.71 5.13
CA LEU A 586 24.30 -7.73 4.16
C LEU A 586 24.74 -8.27 2.79
N ARG A 587 25.93 -7.89 2.29
CA ARG A 587 26.47 -8.36 1.02
C ARG A 587 26.80 -9.85 1.04
N LEU A 588 27.42 -10.33 2.12
CA LEU A 588 27.71 -11.76 2.32
C LEU A 588 26.42 -12.58 2.29
N ALA A 589 25.42 -12.18 3.08
CA ALA A 589 24.12 -12.85 3.11
C ALA A 589 23.40 -12.84 1.75
N ASN A 590 23.43 -11.72 1.03
CA ASN A 590 22.81 -11.65 -0.31
C ASN A 590 23.54 -12.53 -1.34
N ARG A 591 24.88 -12.58 -1.31
CA ARG A 591 25.68 -13.47 -2.17
C ARG A 591 25.40 -14.94 -1.84
N ALA A 592 25.28 -15.29 -0.56
CA ALA A 592 24.92 -16.63 -0.14
C ALA A 592 23.54 -17.03 -0.66
N ASN A 593 22.53 -16.16 -0.48
CA ASN A 593 21.18 -16.42 -1.00
C ASN A 593 21.17 -16.60 -2.52
N ASN A 594 21.91 -15.77 -3.27
CA ASN A 594 22.02 -15.94 -4.72
C ASN A 594 22.62 -17.30 -5.12
N LYS A 595 23.52 -17.87 -4.30
CA LYS A 595 24.09 -19.20 -4.52
C LYS A 595 23.15 -20.32 -4.07
N ILE A 596 22.27 -20.09 -3.10
CA ILE A 596 21.27 -21.07 -2.63
C ILE A 596 20.13 -21.20 -3.64
N TYR A 597 19.68 -20.06 -4.18
CA TYR A 597 18.48 -19.96 -5.03
C TYR A 597 18.81 -19.76 -6.52
N SER A 598 20.03 -20.06 -6.95
CA SER A 598 20.39 -20.11 -8.38
C SER A 598 19.86 -21.38 -9.05
N ALA A 599 19.81 -21.37 -10.39
CA ALA A 599 19.48 -22.56 -11.17
C ALA A 599 20.45 -23.73 -10.93
N GLU A 600 21.72 -23.40 -10.67
CA GLU A 600 22.76 -24.32 -10.22
C GLU A 600 23.23 -23.87 -8.82
N PRO A 601 22.67 -24.44 -7.73
CA PRO A 601 23.01 -24.03 -6.38
C PRO A 601 24.46 -24.38 -5.99
N ASP A 602 25.17 -23.42 -5.40
CA ASP A 602 26.50 -23.61 -4.78
C ASP A 602 26.35 -23.55 -3.25
N ILE A 603 25.96 -24.68 -2.67
CA ILE A 603 25.64 -24.76 -1.23
C ILE A 603 26.89 -24.60 -0.36
N GLU A 604 28.03 -25.14 -0.77
CA GLU A 604 29.28 -25.00 0.00
C GLU A 604 29.76 -23.54 0.04
N GLY A 605 29.74 -22.86 -1.11
CA GLY A 605 30.05 -21.44 -1.18
C GLY A 605 29.05 -20.59 -0.40
N ALA A 606 27.77 -20.95 -0.40
CA ALA A 606 26.76 -20.26 0.40
C ALA A 606 26.99 -20.43 1.91
N ILE A 607 27.30 -21.64 2.37
CA ILE A 607 27.63 -21.92 3.77
C ILE A 607 28.82 -21.08 4.22
N LYS A 608 29.91 -21.03 3.44
CA LYS A 608 31.09 -20.21 3.75
C LYS A 608 30.73 -18.74 3.99
N LEU A 609 29.93 -18.17 3.09
CA LEU A 609 29.49 -16.77 3.17
C LEU A 609 28.54 -16.53 4.36
N LEU A 610 27.63 -17.45 4.64
CA LEU A 610 26.73 -17.37 5.79
C LEU A 610 27.47 -17.50 7.12
N SER A 611 28.43 -18.42 7.22
CA SER A 611 29.27 -18.58 8.42
C SER A 611 30.03 -17.30 8.73
N GLU A 612 30.63 -16.64 7.71
CA GLU A 612 31.28 -15.33 7.90
C GLU A 612 30.26 -14.26 8.31
N ALA A 613 29.10 -14.19 7.66
CA ALA A 613 28.07 -13.22 8.00
C ALA A 613 27.54 -13.37 9.44
N VAL A 614 27.38 -14.61 9.90
CA VAL A 614 26.94 -14.94 11.27
C VAL A 614 28.04 -14.64 12.29
N ALA A 615 29.31 -14.87 11.95
CA ALA A 615 30.43 -14.53 12.81
C ALA A 615 30.59 -13.02 13.01
N LEU A 616 30.35 -12.24 11.95
CA LEU A 616 30.45 -10.78 11.98
C LEU A 616 29.29 -10.11 12.73
N ASP A 617 28.04 -10.57 12.54
CA ASP A 617 26.89 -10.04 13.26
C ASP A 617 25.85 -11.14 13.57
N PRO A 618 26.01 -11.87 14.69
CA PRO A 618 25.07 -12.93 15.07
C PRO A 618 23.68 -12.38 15.41
N LYS A 619 23.53 -11.07 15.67
CA LYS A 619 22.22 -10.42 15.91
C LYS A 619 21.34 -10.45 14.66
N LYS A 620 21.91 -10.64 13.47
CA LYS A 620 21.16 -10.95 12.24
C LYS A 620 20.79 -12.45 12.23
N TYR A 621 20.04 -12.87 13.23
CA TYR A 621 19.73 -14.28 13.49
C TYR A 621 19.15 -15.04 12.27
N HIS A 622 18.48 -14.35 11.34
CA HIS A 622 17.99 -14.93 10.09
C HIS A 622 19.09 -15.53 9.20
N ASN A 623 20.31 -14.99 9.24
CA ASN A 623 21.46 -15.58 8.55
C ASN A 623 21.84 -16.92 9.20
N ALA A 624 21.75 -17.01 10.53
CA ALA A 624 21.99 -18.25 11.26
C ALA A 624 20.87 -19.28 11.05
N VAL A 625 19.62 -18.84 10.90
CA VAL A 625 18.51 -19.71 10.45
C VAL A 625 18.81 -20.29 9.08
N GLU A 626 19.20 -19.46 8.10
CA GLU A 626 19.52 -19.93 6.76
C GLU A 626 20.73 -20.88 6.77
N LEU A 627 21.74 -20.58 7.57
CA LEU A 627 22.90 -21.46 7.75
C LEU A 627 22.48 -22.83 8.30
N GLY A 628 21.64 -22.85 9.34
CA GLY A 628 21.08 -24.08 9.90
C GLY A 628 20.24 -24.87 8.90
N ASN A 629 19.47 -24.18 8.04
CA ASN A 629 18.72 -24.81 6.97
C ASN A 629 19.63 -25.54 5.98
N GLN A 630 20.74 -24.92 5.57
CA GLN A 630 21.66 -25.54 4.62
C GLN A 630 22.37 -26.75 5.25
N TYR A 631 22.80 -26.65 6.51
CA TYR A 631 23.37 -27.81 7.22
C TYR A 631 22.38 -28.95 7.42
N LEU A 632 21.12 -28.63 7.72
CA LEU A 632 20.05 -29.62 7.83
C LEU A 632 19.86 -30.38 6.52
N LYS A 633 19.81 -29.67 5.38
CA LYS A 633 19.69 -30.28 4.04
C LYS A 633 20.87 -31.19 3.68
N LEU A 634 22.07 -30.89 4.21
CA LEU A 634 23.27 -31.71 4.02
C LEU A 634 23.40 -32.86 5.02
N GLY A 635 22.42 -33.07 5.90
CA GLY A 635 22.48 -34.12 6.93
C GLY A 635 23.45 -33.83 8.08
N LYS A 636 23.95 -32.59 8.22
CA LYS A 636 24.94 -32.20 9.24
C LYS A 636 24.25 -31.76 10.53
N ARG A 637 23.81 -32.73 11.36
CA ARG A 637 23.01 -32.49 12.59
C ARG A 637 23.64 -31.46 13.54
N GLU A 638 24.89 -31.68 13.93
CA GLU A 638 25.56 -30.84 14.94
C GLU A 638 25.75 -29.39 14.44
N ASP A 639 26.09 -29.22 13.17
CA ASP A 639 26.23 -27.89 12.55
C ASP A 639 24.88 -27.16 12.47
N ALA A 640 23.82 -27.89 12.10
CA ALA A 640 22.46 -27.34 12.07
C ALA A 640 22.02 -26.89 13.46
N LEU A 641 22.24 -27.72 14.50
CA LEU A 641 21.91 -27.38 15.89
C LEU A 641 22.67 -26.13 16.35
N ARG A 642 23.99 -26.06 16.11
CA ARG A 642 24.78 -24.87 16.46
C ARG A 642 24.24 -23.60 15.78
N ALA A 643 23.92 -23.67 14.50
CA ALA A 643 23.40 -22.52 13.77
C ALA A 643 22.00 -22.10 14.27
N TYR A 644 21.08 -23.04 14.53
CA TYR A 644 19.77 -22.73 15.10
C TYR A 644 19.85 -22.20 16.53
N GLN A 645 20.82 -22.67 17.32
CA GLN A 645 21.06 -22.18 18.67
C GLN A 645 21.57 -20.73 18.66
N ILE A 646 22.53 -20.40 17.79
CA ILE A 646 22.96 -19.02 17.54
C ILE A 646 21.76 -18.15 17.14
N ALA A 647 20.92 -18.66 16.24
CA ALA A 647 19.71 -17.96 15.83
C ALA A 647 18.76 -17.71 17.00
N LYS A 648 18.55 -18.69 17.89
CA LYS A 648 17.67 -18.58 19.06
C LYS A 648 18.19 -17.58 20.09
N GLU A 649 19.49 -17.62 20.39
CA GLU A 649 20.14 -16.70 21.35
C GLU A 649 20.06 -15.23 20.90
N ASN A 650 20.02 -15.01 19.58
CA ASN A 650 19.99 -13.68 18.99
C ASN A 650 18.59 -13.27 18.49
N ALA A 651 17.62 -14.19 18.50
CA ALA A 651 16.24 -13.88 18.16
C ALA A 651 15.59 -13.03 19.28
N PRO A 652 14.62 -12.17 18.96
CA PRO A 652 13.89 -11.42 19.97
C PRO A 652 13.16 -12.37 20.96
N ALA A 653 13.45 -12.26 22.25
CA ALA A 653 12.99 -13.18 23.30
C ALA A 653 11.46 -13.30 23.49
N SER A 654 10.66 -12.43 22.88
CA SER A 654 9.20 -12.36 23.02
C SER A 654 8.42 -12.77 21.77
N ASP A 655 9.08 -13.35 20.77
CA ASP A 655 8.47 -13.61 19.46
C ASP A 655 8.16 -15.09 19.23
N ALA A 656 7.12 -15.36 18.44
CA ALA A 656 6.80 -16.69 17.89
C ALA A 656 7.99 -17.36 17.19
N ILE A 657 8.97 -16.58 16.73
CA ILE A 657 10.24 -17.05 16.18
C ILE A 657 11.08 -17.79 17.21
N SER A 658 11.14 -17.34 18.47
CA SER A 658 11.91 -18.02 19.53
C SER A 658 11.29 -19.38 19.87
N GLU A 659 9.97 -19.46 19.92
CA GLU A 659 9.26 -20.75 20.08
C GLU A 659 9.48 -21.66 18.88
N LEU A 660 9.39 -21.12 17.67
CA LEU A 660 9.63 -21.86 16.43
C LEU A 660 11.06 -22.40 16.34
N LEU A 661 12.06 -21.59 16.74
CA LEU A 661 13.45 -22.04 16.82
C LEU A 661 13.65 -23.09 17.90
N THR A 662 12.99 -22.94 19.05
CA THR A 662 13.05 -23.95 20.13
C THR A 662 12.49 -25.29 19.65
N ARG A 663 11.29 -25.29 19.05
CA ARG A 663 10.72 -26.50 18.47
C ARG A 663 11.59 -27.08 17.37
N GLN A 664 12.19 -26.25 16.52
CA GLN A 664 13.07 -26.76 15.47
C GLN A 664 14.30 -27.45 16.06
N ILE A 665 14.92 -26.87 17.09
CA ILE A 665 16.07 -27.47 17.79
C ILE A 665 15.66 -28.83 18.37
N GLU A 666 14.54 -28.90 19.11
CA GLU A 666 14.01 -30.14 19.68
C GLU A 666 13.78 -31.21 18.60
N ARG A 667 13.21 -30.82 17.45
CA ARG A 667 13.00 -31.73 16.32
C ARG A 667 14.32 -32.22 15.73
N VAL A 668 15.28 -31.33 15.52
CA VAL A 668 16.61 -31.69 14.98
C VAL A 668 17.40 -32.57 15.94
N GLU A 669 17.15 -32.47 17.25
CA GLU A 669 17.72 -33.37 18.27
C GLU A 669 17.06 -34.76 18.26
N ALA A 670 15.74 -34.84 18.08
CA ALA A 670 14.98 -36.07 18.33
C ALA A 670 14.53 -36.85 17.08
N GLU A 671 14.23 -36.18 15.96
CA GLU A 671 13.65 -36.79 14.76
C GLU A 671 14.73 -37.13 13.71
N PRO A 672 14.51 -38.11 12.80
CA PRO A 672 15.36 -38.31 11.63
C PRO A 672 15.41 -37.05 10.75
N LEU A 673 16.60 -36.64 10.27
CA LEU A 673 16.77 -35.34 9.60
C LEU A 673 15.96 -35.23 8.31
N GLU A 674 15.71 -36.35 7.63
CA GLU A 674 14.94 -36.43 6.39
C GLU A 674 13.46 -36.05 6.58
N GLN A 675 12.96 -36.12 7.82
CA GLN A 675 11.58 -35.78 8.18
C GLN A 675 11.41 -34.32 8.64
N ILE A 676 12.52 -33.59 8.76
CA ILE A 676 12.54 -32.23 9.28
C ILE A 676 12.64 -31.25 8.13
N SER A 677 11.57 -30.52 7.87
CA SER A 677 11.60 -29.42 6.92
C SER A 677 12.49 -28.27 7.44
N PRO A 678 13.30 -27.63 6.58
CA PRO A 678 14.01 -26.41 6.92
C PRO A 678 13.07 -25.31 7.40
N LEU A 679 13.57 -24.45 8.30
CA LEU A 679 12.82 -23.28 8.72
C LEU A 679 12.71 -22.29 7.58
N ARG A 680 11.59 -21.57 7.54
CA ARG A 680 11.46 -20.45 6.62
C ARG A 680 12.44 -19.35 7.01
N ASN A 681 13.14 -18.79 6.03
CA ASN A 681 13.94 -17.58 6.25
C ASN A 681 13.03 -16.39 6.58
N PRO A 682 13.12 -15.81 7.79
CA PRO A 682 12.21 -14.73 8.20
C PRO A 682 12.41 -13.42 7.41
N LYS A 683 13.48 -13.29 6.62
CA LYS A 683 13.77 -12.11 5.80
C LYS A 683 13.15 -12.17 4.40
N VAL A 684 12.77 -13.35 3.93
CA VAL A 684 12.22 -13.59 2.58
C VAL A 684 10.68 -13.38 2.55
N GLU A 685 10.06 -13.06 3.70
CA GLU A 685 8.66 -12.65 3.81
C GLU A 685 8.36 -11.21 3.42
#